data_AF-A0A1I6J1E6-F1
#
_entry.id   AF-A0A1I6J1E6-F1
#
_cell.length_a   1.000
_cell.length_b   1.000
_cell.length_c   1.000
_cell.angle_alpha   90.00
_cell.angle_beta   90.00
_cell.angle_gamma   90.00
#
_symmetry.space_group_name_H-M   'P 1'
#
loop_
_entity.id
_entity.type
_entity.pdbx_description
1 polymer ?
#
loop_
_entity_poly.entity_id
_entity_poly.type
_entity_poly.pdbx_seq_one_letter_code
_entity_poly.pdbx_strand_id
1 'polypeptide(L)'
;MLNKKLKRAICVMGSTLLVGVQCVSPLASATVSAASGSVGATYEQRFLDMYSKLKDTNNGYFNSQGIPYHSIETMLVEAPDQGHESTSEAASYLVWLEAMNGKFSGNWSGLTKAWDVVEKYYIPTDADQPGQTGYNPSSPATLANEYGTPDQYPSQLQFGKSVGQDPLYYELTNTYGTSKIYGMHWLIDVDNFYGYGQRGDGTTTPSYINTFQRGEQESTWETIPHPSWEAFKWGGSSGFLPLFTIDNSYAKQWRYTNAPDADARLIQAMYQAKGWAAETNTDISALISKASKMGDYLRYSFFDKYFMKIGAQSTTPASGRDSAHYLMSWYYSWGGATTDTWAWRIGSSHSHFGYQNPMAAWVLSNDTQFIPKSATAKSDWAKSLQRQIELYTWLQSAEGAIAGGCTNSYNGQYSTYPAGTSTFYGMAYLENPVYADPGSNTWFGMQAWSMQRMCEYYYNTGDTKVKALVDKWAAWAQSEVHLFNNGTFEIPSTIDWEGQPDTWTGTSTGNPSLHVEVKAYGQDLGIAGSLANALLYYAAATTKYSPATSAEVYYDTAKGLLDCINDNYSDSKGISTVEVCGSFDRFFEQEVYVPAGFTGTTATGAQIKSGVTFYDLRPQYANDPDFQRLLSCYQSGTDFTMRYHRFWAQVEYAVANGTLAILFPEGYPDPNPTPTPVVTPTPVVTPTPVVTPTPVVTPTPVVTPTPVVTPTPVVTPTPVVTPTPVVTPTPVVTPTPTAGTGKDVNVTFSPQGGASSNTLGGNFTFTTTESSVDVSKITLRYYFTSDGATGQNVYVDHAALQTTVAPWYAALTSNVKYNVVTMSNPTSTANCYVEVTFNASGVTLTPAGQVQLAVRIAQSNWANYNQSNDYSYVNGPAVLYDGVLVDGNIPS
;
A
#
# COMPACT_ATOMS: atom_id res chain seq x y z
N MET A 1 11.83 30.86 -43.69
CA MET A 1 10.86 30.96 -44.79
C MET A 1 11.00 29.76 -45.70
N LEU A 2 9.88 29.07 -45.93
CA LEU A 2 9.65 27.89 -46.78
C LEU A 2 10.08 28.12 -48.24
N ASN A 3 10.47 27.05 -48.98
CA ASN A 3 9.57 26.48 -49.99
C ASN A 3 10.02 25.18 -50.69
N LYS A 4 9.02 24.30 -50.88
CA LYS A 4 8.97 23.07 -51.68
C LYS A 4 8.91 23.36 -53.20
N LYS A 5 9.22 22.34 -54.02
CA LYS A 5 8.52 21.87 -55.26
C LYS A 5 9.36 20.72 -55.85
N LEU A 6 8.92 19.46 -56.01
CA LEU A 6 7.73 18.80 -56.58
C LEU A 6 7.79 18.55 -58.11
N LYS A 7 7.47 17.28 -58.48
CA LYS A 7 6.90 16.70 -59.74
C LYS A 7 7.91 16.09 -60.75
N ARG A 8 7.85 14.76 -60.95
CA ARG A 8 7.01 13.94 -61.90
C ARG A 8 7.68 13.88 -63.29
N ALA A 9 7.65 12.83 -64.10
CA ALA A 9 7.11 11.46 -64.10
C ALA A 9 7.52 10.82 -65.46
N ILE A 10 7.09 9.56 -65.71
CA ILE A 10 6.58 9.00 -66.98
C ILE A 10 7.32 7.75 -67.55
N CYS A 11 6.53 6.67 -67.58
CA CYS A 11 6.38 5.56 -68.55
C CYS A 11 7.50 4.53 -68.81
N VAL A 12 7.25 3.26 -69.18
CA VAL A 12 6.14 2.25 -69.17
C VAL A 12 6.57 1.14 -70.15
N MET A 13 6.06 -0.10 -69.95
CA MET A 13 6.11 -1.33 -70.81
C MET A 13 7.46 -2.06 -70.86
N GLY A 14 7.60 -3.38 -70.64
CA GLY A 14 6.78 -4.57 -70.94
C GLY A 14 7.70 -5.50 -71.76
N SER A 15 7.98 -6.79 -71.48
CA SER A 15 7.07 -7.95 -71.48
C SER A 15 7.84 -9.24 -71.12
N THR A 16 7.17 -10.17 -70.43
CA THR A 16 7.21 -11.67 -70.53
C THR A 16 8.52 -12.47 -70.60
N LEU A 17 8.71 -13.38 -69.62
CA LEU A 17 8.91 -14.83 -69.86
C LEU A 17 8.60 -15.66 -68.58
N LEU A 18 7.73 -16.66 -68.70
CA LEU A 18 7.53 -17.75 -67.72
C LEU A 18 8.68 -18.77 -67.85
N VAL A 19 9.17 -19.31 -66.72
CA VAL A 19 9.35 -20.75 -66.44
C VAL A 19 9.42 -20.92 -64.92
N GLY A 20 8.55 -21.76 -64.34
CA GLY A 20 8.57 -22.09 -62.91
C GLY A 20 9.62 -23.13 -62.54
N VAL A 21 9.81 -23.35 -61.24
CA VAL A 21 9.91 -24.66 -60.57
C VAL A 21 10.21 -24.39 -59.08
N GLN A 22 9.54 -25.19 -58.25
CA GLN A 22 9.41 -25.10 -56.81
C GLN A 22 10.74 -25.27 -56.05
N CYS A 23 10.88 -24.54 -54.95
CA CYS A 23 11.77 -24.92 -53.85
C CYS A 23 10.92 -25.29 -52.63
N VAL A 24 10.96 -26.57 -52.26
CA VAL A 24 10.55 -27.06 -50.95
C VAL A 24 11.83 -27.14 -50.11
N SER A 25 11.80 -26.57 -48.90
CA SER A 25 12.75 -26.92 -47.84
C SER A 25 11.97 -27.01 -46.51
N PRO A 26 12.37 -27.94 -45.61
CA PRO A 26 11.47 -28.45 -44.58
C PRO A 26 11.52 -27.61 -43.29
N LEU A 27 10.33 -27.37 -42.73
CA LEU A 27 10.14 -26.94 -41.35
C LEU A 27 10.53 -28.09 -40.41
N ALA A 28 11.53 -27.88 -39.56
CA ALA A 28 11.71 -28.66 -38.35
C ALA A 28 10.92 -27.97 -37.23
N SER A 29 9.84 -28.61 -36.79
CA SER A 29 9.04 -28.21 -35.64
C SER A 29 9.90 -28.29 -34.37
N ALA A 30 10.26 -27.14 -33.81
CA ALA A 30 10.70 -27.09 -32.43
C ALA A 30 9.47 -27.24 -31.53
N THR A 31 9.37 -28.37 -30.85
CA THR A 31 8.48 -28.53 -29.70
C THR A 31 8.93 -27.56 -28.62
N VAL A 32 8.12 -26.53 -28.36
CA VAL A 32 8.28 -25.69 -27.17
C VAL A 32 7.90 -26.55 -25.97
N SER A 33 8.91 -27.05 -25.26
CA SER A 33 8.76 -27.46 -23.87
C SER A 33 8.51 -26.19 -23.07
N ALA A 34 7.31 -26.00 -22.54
CA ALA A 34 7.07 -25.01 -21.50
C ALA A 34 7.95 -25.37 -20.30
N ALA A 35 8.99 -24.57 -20.04
CA ALA A 35 9.69 -24.63 -18.77
C ALA A 35 8.72 -24.06 -17.72
N SER A 36 8.26 -24.89 -16.79
CA SER A 36 7.57 -24.43 -15.59
C SER A 36 8.56 -23.59 -14.78
N GLY A 37 8.43 -22.25 -14.81
CA GLY A 37 9.20 -21.37 -13.92
C GLY A 37 8.86 -21.65 -12.45
N SER A 38 9.80 -21.42 -11.53
CA SER A 38 9.53 -21.54 -10.09
C SER A 38 8.54 -20.47 -9.63
N VAL A 39 7.88 -20.69 -8.48
CA VAL A 39 6.95 -19.72 -7.88
C VAL A 39 7.62 -18.35 -7.75
N GLY A 40 8.84 -18.32 -7.22
CA GLY A 40 9.59 -17.07 -7.01
C GLY A 40 9.85 -16.28 -8.28
N ALA A 41 10.13 -16.94 -9.41
CA ALA A 41 10.34 -16.25 -10.69
C ALA A 41 9.10 -15.46 -11.14
N THR A 42 7.89 -15.92 -10.78
CA THR A 42 6.64 -15.23 -11.12
C THR A 42 6.50 -13.93 -10.33
N TYR A 43 6.75 -13.97 -9.02
CA TYR A 43 6.60 -12.79 -8.17
C TYR A 43 7.77 -11.80 -8.31
N GLU A 44 8.97 -12.28 -8.64
CA GLU A 44 10.08 -11.43 -9.08
C GLU A 44 9.69 -10.65 -10.34
N GLN A 45 9.10 -11.32 -11.35
CA GLN A 45 8.64 -10.64 -12.55
C GLN A 45 7.55 -9.60 -12.24
N ARG A 46 6.61 -9.90 -11.34
CA ARG A 46 5.60 -8.91 -10.90
C ARG A 46 6.22 -7.68 -10.23
N PHE A 47 7.25 -7.87 -9.40
CA PHE A 47 8.02 -6.74 -8.87
C PHE A 47 8.65 -5.92 -10.00
N LEU A 48 9.33 -6.56 -10.96
CA LEU A 48 10.01 -5.88 -12.06
C LEU A 48 9.04 -5.13 -12.99
N ASP A 49 7.85 -5.69 -13.21
CA ASP A 49 6.78 -5.04 -13.98
C ASP A 49 6.26 -3.80 -13.26
N MET A 50 5.99 -3.89 -11.96
CA MET A 50 5.58 -2.75 -11.15
C MET A 50 6.68 -1.69 -11.05
N TYR A 51 7.93 -2.09 -10.85
CA TYR A 51 9.09 -1.18 -10.87
C TYR A 51 9.15 -0.45 -12.22
N SER A 52 8.98 -1.16 -13.34
CA SER A 52 8.97 -0.55 -14.67
C SER A 52 7.84 0.49 -14.81
N LYS A 53 6.62 0.20 -14.34
CA LYS A 53 5.50 1.15 -14.33
C LYS A 53 5.77 2.37 -13.45
N LEU A 54 6.36 2.16 -12.27
CA LEU A 54 6.72 3.24 -11.34
C LEU A 54 7.79 4.16 -11.93
N LYS A 55 8.79 3.61 -12.61
CA LYS A 55 9.88 4.38 -13.23
C LYS A 55 9.55 4.95 -14.61
N ASP A 56 8.44 4.57 -15.23
CA ASP A 56 7.99 5.16 -16.49
C ASP A 56 7.57 6.61 -16.27
N THR A 57 8.32 7.53 -16.87
CA THR A 57 8.04 8.98 -16.79
C THR A 57 6.67 9.37 -17.34
N ASN A 58 6.06 8.54 -18.21
CA ASN A 58 4.71 8.77 -18.73
C ASN A 58 3.62 8.52 -17.68
N ASN A 59 3.90 7.75 -16.63
CA ASN A 59 2.94 7.45 -15.57
C ASN A 59 2.87 8.54 -14.50
N GLY A 60 3.91 9.37 -14.35
CA GLY A 60 3.83 10.61 -13.56
C GLY A 60 4.03 10.46 -12.05
N TYR A 61 4.64 9.37 -11.55
CA TYR A 61 4.92 9.20 -10.12
C TYR A 61 5.95 10.18 -9.54
N PHE A 62 6.79 10.77 -10.39
CA PHE A 62 7.90 11.61 -9.99
C PHE A 62 7.83 12.96 -10.69
N ASN A 63 8.21 14.01 -9.97
CA ASN A 63 8.48 15.30 -10.60
C ASN A 63 9.80 15.25 -11.40
N SER A 64 10.10 16.33 -12.12
CA SER A 64 11.34 16.44 -12.93
C SER A 64 12.66 16.37 -12.12
N GLN A 65 12.60 16.54 -10.81
CA GLN A 65 13.74 16.45 -9.89
C GLN A 65 13.92 15.05 -9.29
N GLY A 66 13.06 14.09 -9.66
CA GLY A 66 13.06 12.73 -9.13
C GLY A 66 12.41 12.58 -7.75
N ILE A 67 11.68 13.60 -7.30
CA ILE A 67 10.92 13.56 -6.04
C ILE A 67 9.64 12.76 -6.31
N PRO A 68 9.35 11.68 -5.55
CA PRO A 68 8.08 10.97 -5.67
C PRO A 68 6.96 11.87 -5.17
N TYR A 69 5.85 11.97 -5.88
CA TYR A 69 4.62 12.55 -5.35
C TYR A 69 3.97 11.58 -4.35
N HIS A 70 3.00 12.07 -3.56
CA HIS A 70 2.15 11.19 -2.75
C HIS A 70 1.31 10.29 -3.65
N SER A 71 0.74 10.82 -4.73
CA SER A 71 -0.02 10.09 -5.76
C SER A 71 0.17 10.70 -7.15
N ILE A 72 -0.14 9.93 -8.20
CA ILE A 72 -0.22 10.46 -9.57
C ILE A 72 -1.35 11.49 -9.69
N GLU A 73 -2.49 11.21 -9.06
CA GLU A 73 -3.64 12.10 -9.06
C GLU A 73 -3.42 13.27 -8.10
N THR A 74 -3.86 14.47 -8.50
CA THR A 74 -3.69 15.71 -7.72
C THR A 74 -4.85 16.01 -6.77
N MET A 75 -6.07 15.56 -7.11
CA MET A 75 -7.28 15.68 -6.29
C MET A 75 -7.28 14.61 -5.19
N LEU A 76 -6.55 14.85 -4.12
CA LEU A 76 -6.43 13.95 -2.97
C LEU A 76 -6.33 14.77 -1.68
N VAL A 77 -7.04 14.34 -0.64
CA VAL A 77 -6.98 14.92 0.71
C VAL A 77 -6.98 13.77 1.72
N GLU A 78 -5.85 13.52 2.36
CA GLU A 78 -5.63 12.42 3.31
C GLU A 78 -4.80 12.88 4.51
N ALA A 79 -3.48 12.65 4.50
CA ALA A 79 -2.52 13.30 5.39
C ALA A 79 -1.89 14.52 4.71
N PRO A 80 -1.31 14.39 3.49
CA PRO A 80 -1.19 15.54 2.60
C PRO A 80 -2.59 15.97 2.13
N ASP A 81 -2.74 17.26 1.88
CA ASP A 81 -4.00 17.85 1.43
C ASP A 81 -3.97 18.25 -0.05
N GLN A 82 -2.96 17.77 -0.78
CA GLN A 82 -2.86 17.78 -2.25
C GLN A 82 -1.95 16.63 -2.74
N GLY A 83 -2.34 15.93 -3.82
CA GLY A 83 -1.68 14.67 -4.22
C GLY A 83 -0.25 14.78 -4.77
N HIS A 84 0.16 15.97 -5.22
CA HIS A 84 1.53 16.31 -5.63
C HIS A 84 2.33 16.99 -4.51
N GLU A 85 1.83 17.04 -3.28
CA GLU A 85 2.72 17.08 -2.14
C GLU A 85 3.49 15.77 -2.05
N SER A 86 4.51 15.76 -1.20
CA SER A 86 5.18 14.53 -0.84
C SER A 86 5.60 14.51 0.61
N THR A 87 5.77 13.31 1.11
CA THR A 87 6.05 13.05 2.51
C THR A 87 7.39 12.34 2.68
N SER A 88 7.98 12.46 3.86
CA SER A 88 9.14 11.63 4.23
C SER A 88 8.82 10.13 4.13
N GLU A 89 7.55 9.75 4.32
CA GLU A 89 7.02 8.42 4.05
C GLU A 89 7.28 7.99 2.60
N ALA A 90 6.83 8.78 1.61
CA ALA A 90 7.08 8.51 0.19
C ALA A 90 8.58 8.42 -0.14
N ALA A 91 9.41 9.27 0.48
CA ALA A 91 10.86 9.22 0.33
C ALA A 91 11.47 7.91 0.88
N SER A 92 10.99 7.44 2.03
CA SER A 92 11.43 6.17 2.62
C SER A 92 11.00 4.95 1.77
N TYR A 93 9.80 4.99 1.19
CA TYR A 93 9.34 3.97 0.23
C TYR A 93 10.15 3.98 -1.06
N LEU A 94 10.60 5.14 -1.56
CA LEU A 94 11.50 5.20 -2.71
C LEU A 94 12.81 4.46 -2.43
N VAL A 95 13.40 4.64 -1.24
CA VAL A 95 14.60 3.91 -0.84
C VAL A 95 14.33 2.40 -0.77
N TRP A 96 13.17 1.99 -0.26
CA TRP A 96 12.79 0.58 -0.18
C TRP A 96 12.58 -0.09 -1.54
N LEU A 97 11.90 0.61 -2.47
CA LEU A 97 11.72 0.19 -3.86
C LEU A 97 13.07 -0.05 -4.53
N GLU A 98 13.98 0.91 -4.41
CA GLU A 98 15.30 0.84 -5.06
C GLU A 98 16.23 -0.19 -4.40
N ALA A 99 16.07 -0.46 -3.10
CA ALA A 99 16.76 -1.56 -2.42
C ALA A 99 16.33 -2.93 -3.00
N MET A 100 15.02 -3.15 -3.15
CA MET A 100 14.46 -4.37 -3.74
C MET A 100 14.84 -4.50 -5.22
N ASN A 101 14.83 -3.40 -5.99
CA ASN A 101 15.31 -3.43 -7.37
C ASN A 101 16.81 -3.75 -7.44
N GLY A 102 17.62 -3.22 -6.52
CA GLY A 102 19.03 -3.58 -6.41
C GLY A 102 19.24 -5.08 -6.20
N LYS A 103 18.39 -5.73 -5.41
CA LYS A 103 18.42 -7.20 -5.19
C LYS A 103 18.17 -7.99 -6.48
N PHE A 104 17.12 -7.66 -7.25
CA PHE A 104 16.80 -8.43 -8.46
C PHE A 104 17.65 -8.07 -9.67
N SER A 105 18.03 -6.80 -9.83
CA SER A 105 18.80 -6.33 -11.00
C SER A 105 20.32 -6.41 -10.80
N GLY A 106 20.80 -6.47 -9.56
CA GLY A 106 22.20 -6.26 -9.21
C GLY A 106 22.70 -4.82 -9.43
N ASN A 107 21.82 -3.89 -9.84
CA ASN A 107 22.16 -2.49 -10.11
C ASN A 107 21.74 -1.58 -8.96
N TRP A 108 22.73 -1.12 -8.19
CA TRP A 108 22.53 -0.30 -6.99
C TRP A 108 22.53 1.22 -7.27
N SER A 109 22.63 1.65 -8.52
CA SER A 109 22.65 3.09 -8.86
C SER A 109 21.32 3.80 -8.55
N GLY A 110 20.21 3.07 -8.61
CA GLY A 110 18.88 3.57 -8.23
C GLY A 110 18.82 3.93 -6.74
N LEU A 111 19.39 3.08 -5.89
CA LEU A 111 19.45 3.30 -4.44
C LEU A 111 20.26 4.56 -4.10
N THR A 112 21.41 4.76 -4.74
CA THR A 112 22.21 5.99 -4.56
C THR A 112 21.41 7.23 -4.97
N LYS A 113 20.73 7.20 -6.11
CA LYS A 113 19.89 8.33 -6.57
C LYS A 113 18.72 8.61 -5.64
N ALA A 114 18.07 7.58 -5.11
CA ALA A 114 17.01 7.74 -4.11
C ALA A 114 17.53 8.44 -2.86
N TRP A 115 18.71 8.04 -2.37
CA TRP A 115 19.33 8.72 -1.23
C TRP A 115 19.70 10.17 -1.53
N ASP A 116 20.20 10.45 -2.74
CA ASP A 116 20.52 11.81 -3.17
C ASP A 116 19.26 12.70 -3.19
N VAL A 117 18.10 12.14 -3.58
CA VAL A 117 16.80 12.83 -3.49
C VAL A 117 16.41 13.10 -2.04
N VAL A 118 16.51 12.09 -1.16
CA VAL A 118 16.24 12.24 0.29
C VAL A 118 17.08 13.35 0.91
N GLU A 119 18.40 13.27 0.75
CA GLU A 119 19.34 14.20 1.38
C GLU A 119 19.23 15.62 0.82
N LYS A 120 18.85 15.77 -0.45
CA LYS A 120 18.74 17.09 -1.09
C LYS A 120 17.43 17.80 -0.80
N TYR A 121 16.31 17.07 -0.69
CA TYR A 121 14.97 17.67 -0.72
C TYR A 121 14.12 17.40 0.52
N TYR A 122 14.42 16.37 1.30
CA TYR A 122 13.65 16.04 2.51
C TYR A 122 14.41 16.38 3.79
N ILE A 123 15.75 16.32 3.78
CA ILE A 123 16.58 16.75 4.92
C ILE A 123 16.90 18.24 4.76
N PRO A 124 16.47 19.12 5.68
CA PRO A 124 16.77 20.55 5.61
C PRO A 124 18.28 20.80 5.55
N THR A 125 18.73 21.58 4.56
CA THR A 125 20.15 21.88 4.35
C THR A 125 20.70 22.85 5.41
N ASP A 126 22.01 23.10 5.42
CA ASP A 126 22.63 24.09 6.30
C ASP A 126 21.99 25.48 6.19
N ALA A 127 21.58 25.86 4.97
CA ALA A 127 20.94 27.14 4.67
C ALA A 127 19.47 27.19 5.12
N ASP A 128 18.84 26.04 5.30
CA ASP A 128 17.43 25.92 5.71
C ASP A 128 17.29 25.99 7.24
N GLN A 129 18.33 25.60 7.99
CA GLN A 129 18.32 25.59 9.46
C GLN A 129 19.45 26.46 10.09
N PRO A 130 19.58 27.77 9.76
CA PRO A 130 20.58 28.68 10.37
C PRO A 130 20.36 28.90 11.88
N GLY A 131 21.32 29.46 12.61
CA GLY A 131 21.12 29.82 14.03
C GLY A 131 21.10 28.68 15.05
N GLN A 132 21.26 27.41 14.62
CA GLN A 132 21.35 26.23 15.52
C GLN A 132 22.46 26.31 16.58
N THR A 133 23.46 27.17 16.41
CA THR A 133 24.50 27.44 17.42
C THR A 133 23.98 28.24 18.62
N GLY A 134 22.85 28.93 18.48
CA GLY A 134 22.14 29.61 19.55
C GLY A 134 21.23 28.70 20.38
N TYR A 135 21.21 27.39 20.11
CA TYR A 135 20.45 26.42 20.89
C TYR A 135 21.01 26.25 22.30
N ASN A 136 20.12 26.22 23.31
CA ASN A 136 20.49 25.96 24.70
C ASN A 136 19.87 24.63 25.18
N PRO A 137 20.66 23.56 25.37
CA PRO A 137 20.13 22.27 25.83
C PRO A 137 19.59 22.29 27.27
N SER A 138 19.91 23.32 28.08
CA SER A 138 19.30 23.50 29.40
C SER A 138 17.97 24.26 29.36
N SER A 139 17.57 24.76 28.18
CA SER A 139 16.28 25.43 27.93
C SER A 139 15.86 25.14 26.48
N PRO A 140 15.54 23.87 26.16
CA PRO A 140 15.41 23.40 24.78
C PRO A 140 14.24 24.01 24.02
N ALA A 141 13.17 24.42 24.69
CA ALA A 141 12.02 25.10 24.10
C ALA A 141 11.22 25.86 25.18
N THR A 142 10.25 26.67 24.75
CA THR A 142 9.23 27.25 25.66
C THR A 142 7.95 26.42 25.58
N LEU A 143 7.37 26.10 26.74
CA LEU A 143 6.16 25.30 26.84
C LEU A 143 4.94 26.05 26.26
N ALA A 144 4.14 25.34 25.47
CA ALA A 144 2.77 25.70 25.10
C ALA A 144 1.88 24.46 25.27
N ASN A 145 0.63 24.68 25.65
CA ASN A 145 -0.36 23.60 25.78
C ASN A 145 -0.81 23.13 24.40
N GLU A 146 -1.23 21.87 24.31
CA GLU A 146 -2.14 21.43 23.24
C GLU A 146 -3.59 21.51 23.74
N TYR A 147 -4.52 21.58 22.80
CA TYR A 147 -5.95 21.66 23.09
C TYR A 147 -6.72 20.67 22.23
N GLY A 148 -7.95 20.36 22.64
CA GLY A 148 -8.78 19.36 21.98
C GLY A 148 -9.25 19.81 20.60
N THR A 149 -9.58 21.10 20.44
CA THR A 149 -10.17 21.63 19.20
C THR A 149 -9.39 22.82 18.61
N PRO A 150 -9.42 23.00 17.27
CA PRO A 150 -8.69 24.09 16.61
C PRO A 150 -9.08 25.51 17.07
N ASP A 151 -10.31 25.70 17.54
CA ASP A 151 -10.83 26.98 18.01
C ASP A 151 -10.20 27.48 19.32
N GLN A 152 -9.55 26.57 20.06
CA GLN A 152 -8.80 26.90 21.28
C GLN A 152 -7.39 27.43 20.98
N TYR A 153 -6.98 27.45 19.72
CA TYR A 153 -5.71 28.03 19.27
C TYR A 153 -5.89 29.50 18.82
N PRO A 154 -4.84 30.34 18.90
CA PRO A 154 -3.44 30.03 19.23
C PRO A 154 -3.17 29.69 20.70
N SER A 155 -2.17 28.83 20.96
CA SER A 155 -1.77 28.42 22.31
C SER A 155 -0.72 29.36 22.93
N GLN A 156 -0.93 29.77 24.18
CA GLN A 156 -0.04 30.70 24.88
C GLN A 156 1.31 30.07 25.25
N LEU A 157 2.41 30.70 24.84
CA LEU A 157 3.75 30.38 25.33
C LEU A 157 3.89 30.76 26.82
N GLN A 158 4.38 29.84 27.63
CA GLN A 158 4.44 29.95 29.09
C GLN A 158 5.87 30.16 29.59
N PHE A 159 6.43 31.36 29.40
CA PHE A 159 7.82 31.69 29.77
C PHE A 159 8.16 31.51 31.26
N GLY A 160 7.15 31.50 32.16
CA GLY A 160 7.34 31.25 33.60
C GLY A 160 7.44 29.76 33.98
N LYS A 161 7.25 28.83 33.04
CA LYS A 161 7.34 27.39 33.28
C LYS A 161 8.70 26.86 32.87
N SER A 162 9.37 26.14 33.76
CA SER A 162 10.59 25.41 33.44
C SER A 162 10.27 24.19 32.59
N VAL A 163 11.19 23.85 31.69
CA VAL A 163 11.20 22.63 30.88
C VAL A 163 12.41 21.79 31.25
N GLY A 164 12.44 20.51 30.86
CA GLY A 164 13.59 19.65 31.11
C GLY A 164 14.79 19.97 30.23
N GLN A 165 15.86 19.20 30.42
CA GLN A 165 17.11 19.35 29.67
C GLN A 165 17.17 18.37 28.50
N ASP A 166 17.75 18.80 27.39
CA ASP A 166 18.09 17.96 26.24
C ASP A 166 19.45 17.27 26.47
N PRO A 167 19.48 15.95 26.68
CA PRO A 167 20.71 15.20 26.94
C PRO A 167 21.41 14.69 25.66
N LEU A 168 20.93 14.98 24.46
CA LEU A 168 21.50 14.51 23.19
C LEU A 168 22.37 15.55 22.49
N TYR A 169 22.05 16.84 22.64
CA TYR A 169 22.65 17.92 21.84
C TYR A 169 24.18 17.91 21.79
N TYR A 170 24.85 17.90 22.96
CA TYR A 170 26.31 17.97 23.00
C TYR A 170 26.94 16.69 22.45
N GLU A 171 26.33 15.53 22.69
CA GLU A 171 26.83 14.26 22.17
C GLU A 171 26.79 14.25 20.64
N LEU A 172 25.63 14.60 20.05
CA LEU A 172 25.46 14.66 18.60
C LEU A 172 26.37 15.72 17.97
N THR A 173 26.44 16.91 18.56
CA THR A 173 27.27 18.01 18.04
C THR A 173 28.75 17.65 18.07
N ASN A 174 29.23 17.02 19.14
CA ASN A 174 30.63 16.58 19.25
C ASN A 174 30.93 15.43 18.28
N THR A 175 29.99 14.53 18.07
CA THR A 175 30.14 13.35 17.18
C THR A 175 30.20 13.77 15.71
N TYR A 176 29.34 14.70 15.29
CA TYR A 176 29.18 15.08 13.88
C TYR A 176 29.81 16.43 13.53
N GLY A 177 30.38 17.15 14.49
CA GLY A 177 31.00 18.46 14.29
C GLY A 177 30.02 19.56 13.88
N THR A 178 28.71 19.35 14.09
CA THR A 178 27.66 20.28 13.66
C THR A 178 26.44 20.20 14.56
N SER A 179 25.80 21.35 14.82
CA SER A 179 24.54 21.42 15.55
C SER A 179 23.31 21.19 14.67
N LYS A 180 23.48 21.04 13.34
CA LYS A 180 22.36 20.77 12.42
C LYS A 180 21.76 19.39 12.68
N ILE A 181 20.47 19.25 12.41
CA ILE A 181 19.75 17.98 12.51
C ILE A 181 19.82 17.26 11.17
N TYR A 182 20.10 15.95 11.20
CA TYR A 182 20.09 15.09 10.01
C TYR A 182 18.92 14.10 10.12
N GLY A 183 17.73 14.59 9.81
CA GLY A 183 16.48 13.83 9.72
C GLY A 183 15.51 14.53 8.79
N MET A 184 14.56 13.79 8.22
CA MET A 184 13.67 14.33 7.18
C MET A 184 12.63 15.28 7.80
N HIS A 185 12.30 16.36 7.11
CA HIS A 185 11.02 17.04 7.33
C HIS A 185 9.91 16.21 6.69
N TRP A 186 8.76 16.14 7.36
CA TRP A 186 7.69 15.22 6.99
C TRP A 186 6.91 15.60 5.73
N LEU A 187 6.79 16.89 5.38
CA LEU A 187 5.93 17.36 4.27
C LEU A 187 6.65 18.39 3.38
N ILE A 188 6.53 18.21 2.07
CA ILE A 188 6.98 19.15 1.05
C ILE A 188 5.91 19.35 -0.01
N ASP A 189 5.77 20.60 -0.47
CA ASP A 189 5.02 20.96 -1.66
C ASP A 189 5.98 20.85 -2.87
N VAL A 190 5.82 19.77 -3.65
CA VAL A 190 6.82 19.37 -4.64
C VAL A 190 6.88 20.33 -5.81
N ASP A 191 5.72 20.82 -6.27
CA ASP A 191 5.59 21.68 -7.44
C ASP A 191 5.23 23.13 -7.09
N ASN A 192 5.30 23.49 -5.81
CA ASN A 192 4.98 24.82 -5.29
C ASN A 192 3.52 25.22 -5.57
N PHE A 193 2.59 24.28 -5.41
CA PHE A 193 1.13 24.47 -5.50
C PHE A 193 0.63 25.60 -4.60
N TYR A 194 1.18 25.72 -3.39
CA TYR A 194 0.82 26.77 -2.44
C TYR A 194 1.53 28.10 -2.70
N GLY A 195 2.62 28.11 -3.46
CA GLY A 195 3.31 29.33 -3.86
C GLY A 195 4.29 29.89 -2.82
N TYR A 196 4.69 29.12 -1.80
CA TYR A 196 5.61 29.58 -0.76
C TYR A 196 7.09 29.54 -1.18
N GLY A 197 7.47 28.60 -2.04
CA GLY A 197 8.84 28.41 -2.54
C GLY A 197 9.87 28.06 -1.46
N GLN A 198 11.15 27.99 -1.83
CA GLN A 198 12.21 27.70 -0.87
C GLN A 198 12.59 28.95 -0.09
N ARG A 199 12.70 28.81 1.24
CA ARG A 199 13.06 29.90 2.16
C ARG A 199 12.22 31.16 1.91
N GLY A 200 10.94 30.95 1.59
CA GLY A 200 9.95 31.99 1.32
C GLY A 200 10.21 32.77 0.02
N ASP A 201 10.93 32.26 -0.98
CA ASP A 201 11.16 32.99 -2.24
C ASP A 201 9.94 33.07 -3.16
N GLY A 202 8.91 32.25 -2.90
CA GLY A 202 7.65 32.19 -3.65
C GLY A 202 7.71 31.46 -4.99
N THR A 203 8.84 30.87 -5.37
CA THR A 203 9.04 30.33 -6.73
C THR A 203 9.80 29.00 -6.80
N THR A 204 10.82 28.76 -5.98
CA THR A 204 11.68 27.57 -6.13
C THR A 204 11.01 26.31 -5.57
N THR A 205 11.13 25.19 -6.30
CA THR A 205 10.63 23.86 -5.93
C THR A 205 11.75 22.92 -5.45
N PRO A 206 11.43 21.97 -4.55
CA PRO A 206 10.21 21.88 -3.75
C PRO A 206 10.20 22.91 -2.61
N SER A 207 9.04 23.17 -2.00
CA SER A 207 8.89 24.03 -0.82
C SER A 207 8.66 23.19 0.44
N TYR A 208 9.36 23.50 1.53
CA TYR A 208 9.07 22.93 2.85
C TYR A 208 7.84 23.63 3.44
N ILE A 209 6.80 22.85 3.75
CA ILE A 209 5.52 23.33 4.28
C ILE A 209 5.09 22.51 5.49
N ASN A 210 4.12 23.02 6.25
CA ASN A 210 3.44 22.26 7.27
C ASN A 210 1.94 22.60 7.28
N THR A 211 1.13 21.70 7.82
CA THR A 211 -0.33 21.82 7.90
C THR A 211 -0.77 21.69 9.35
N PHE A 212 -0.78 20.47 9.91
CA PHE A 212 -1.21 20.18 11.27
C PHE A 212 -0.40 20.93 12.32
N GLN A 213 -1.11 21.62 13.21
CA GLN A 213 -0.51 22.41 14.30
C GLN A 213 -1.48 22.67 15.48
N ARG A 214 -2.78 22.36 15.35
CA ARG A 214 -3.86 22.82 16.27
C ARG A 214 -4.67 21.71 16.91
N GLY A 215 -3.97 20.68 17.40
CA GLY A 215 -4.53 19.70 18.32
C GLY A 215 -5.22 18.52 17.64
N GLU A 216 -5.82 17.65 18.45
CA GLU A 216 -6.25 16.31 18.02
C GLU A 216 -7.48 16.30 17.11
N GLN A 217 -8.33 17.33 17.17
CA GLN A 217 -9.48 17.48 16.28
C GLN A 217 -9.17 18.34 15.04
N GLU A 218 -7.92 18.74 14.79
CA GLU A 218 -7.58 19.36 13.50
C GLU A 218 -7.42 18.27 12.44
N SER A 219 -8.50 17.90 11.75
CA SER A 219 -8.39 17.04 10.58
C SER A 219 -7.67 17.78 9.44
N THR A 220 -7.28 17.04 8.41
CA THR A 220 -6.65 17.56 7.19
C THR A 220 -7.47 18.66 6.53
N TRP A 221 -8.81 18.55 6.62
CA TRP A 221 -9.77 19.51 6.09
C TRP A 221 -9.79 20.85 6.84
N GLU A 222 -9.22 20.89 8.04
CA GLU A 222 -9.30 22.04 8.95
C GLU A 222 -8.01 22.82 9.02
N THR A 223 -6.96 22.39 8.31
CA THR A 223 -5.63 23.01 8.38
C THR A 223 -5.53 24.31 7.59
N ILE A 224 -4.57 25.15 7.99
CA ILE A 224 -4.10 26.32 7.23
C ILE A 224 -2.66 26.03 6.78
N PRO A 225 -2.41 25.64 5.51
CA PRO A 225 -1.09 25.31 5.01
C PRO A 225 -0.16 26.52 5.10
N HIS A 226 1.03 26.35 5.64
CA HIS A 226 1.97 27.43 5.93
C HIS A 226 3.42 27.02 5.65
N PRO A 227 4.30 27.97 5.29
CA PRO A 227 5.69 27.65 5.01
C PRO A 227 6.45 27.28 6.28
N SER A 228 7.30 26.27 6.19
CA SER A 228 8.24 25.91 7.25
C SER A 228 9.27 27.02 7.49
N TRP A 229 9.55 27.83 6.46
CA TRP A 229 10.32 29.08 6.58
C TRP A 229 9.37 30.30 6.63
N GLU A 230 9.16 30.82 7.82
CA GLU A 230 8.29 31.96 8.10
C GLU A 230 9.03 33.29 7.97
N ALA A 231 8.86 33.95 6.82
CA ALA A 231 9.49 35.24 6.49
C ALA A 231 8.55 36.45 6.63
N PHE A 232 7.30 36.25 7.08
CA PHE A 232 6.21 37.23 7.15
C PHE A 232 5.84 37.81 5.78
N LYS A 233 5.96 37.01 4.71
CA LYS A 233 5.57 37.41 3.35
C LYS A 233 4.09 37.20 3.06
N TRP A 234 3.51 36.20 3.69
CA TRP A 234 2.11 35.78 3.54
C TRP A 234 1.52 35.54 4.93
N GLY A 235 0.24 35.24 5.04
CA GLY A 235 -0.47 35.25 6.31
C GLY A 235 -0.82 36.67 6.75
N GLY A 236 -0.80 36.93 8.05
CA GLY A 236 -0.99 38.26 8.62
C GLY A 236 0.31 39.06 8.73
N SER A 237 0.31 40.12 9.54
CA SER A 237 1.50 40.99 9.74
C SER A 237 2.70 40.26 10.35
N SER A 238 2.46 39.18 11.10
CA SER A 238 3.47 38.30 11.69
C SER A 238 3.43 36.90 11.08
N GLY A 239 3.07 36.82 9.80
CA GLY A 239 2.95 35.55 9.11
C GLY A 239 1.75 34.74 9.58
N PHE A 240 1.94 33.43 9.67
CA PHE A 240 0.96 32.46 10.16
C PHE A 240 1.12 32.18 11.66
N LEU A 241 2.20 32.61 12.29
CA LEU A 241 2.51 32.29 13.70
C LEU A 241 1.38 32.60 14.70
N PRO A 242 0.66 33.74 14.59
CA PRO A 242 -0.43 34.06 15.50
C PRO A 242 -1.67 33.15 15.38
N LEU A 243 -1.73 32.27 14.37
CA LEU A 243 -2.76 31.23 14.28
C LEU A 243 -2.47 30.05 15.23
N PHE A 244 -1.21 29.88 15.62
CA PHE A 244 -0.75 28.68 16.32
C PHE A 244 -0.28 28.97 17.74
N THR A 245 0.42 30.07 17.96
CA THR A 245 1.02 30.42 19.26
C THR A 245 0.82 31.88 19.61
N ILE A 246 0.53 32.18 20.89
CA ILE A 246 0.51 33.54 21.42
C ILE A 246 1.88 33.85 22.04
N ASP A 247 2.48 34.95 21.60
CA ASP A 247 3.74 35.48 22.12
C ASP A 247 3.63 37.02 22.30
N ASN A 248 4.53 37.60 23.08
CA ASN A 248 4.66 39.05 23.24
C ASN A 248 5.07 39.74 21.92
N SER A 249 5.83 39.04 21.08
CA SER A 249 6.27 39.51 19.76
C SER A 249 6.67 38.32 18.89
N TYR A 250 6.54 38.45 17.57
CA TYR A 250 6.90 37.39 16.62
C TYR A 250 8.17 37.73 15.84
N ALA A 251 9.02 36.73 15.61
CA ALA A 251 10.22 36.86 14.80
C ALA A 251 10.20 35.90 13.60
N LYS A 252 10.83 36.32 12.51
CA LYS A 252 11.03 35.49 11.31
C LYS A 252 11.84 34.26 11.69
N GLN A 253 11.31 33.08 11.40
CA GLN A 253 11.83 31.82 11.91
C GLN A 253 11.68 30.70 10.89
N TRP A 254 12.32 29.59 11.16
CA TRP A 254 12.13 28.34 10.44
C TRP A 254 11.79 27.24 11.45
N ARG A 255 11.01 26.24 11.04
CA ARG A 255 10.69 25.05 11.84
C ARG A 255 10.48 23.83 10.96
N TYR A 256 10.96 22.68 11.41
CA TYR A 256 10.80 21.40 10.75
C TYR A 256 10.29 20.36 11.74
N THR A 257 9.46 19.47 11.26
CA THR A 257 8.89 18.36 12.04
C THR A 257 9.21 17.06 11.31
N ASN A 258 9.79 16.10 12.01
CA ASN A 258 10.08 14.76 11.50
C ASN A 258 8.90 13.81 11.78
N ALA A 259 8.68 12.86 10.87
CA ALA A 259 7.86 11.67 11.09
C ALA A 259 8.81 10.49 11.35
N PRO A 260 8.97 10.02 12.60
CA PRO A 260 10.02 9.06 12.97
C PRO A 260 9.93 7.72 12.24
N ASP A 261 8.72 7.26 11.93
CA ASP A 261 8.47 6.01 11.23
C ASP A 261 9.06 6.00 9.80
N ALA A 262 9.04 7.14 9.10
CA ALA A 262 9.68 7.32 7.80
C ALA A 262 11.20 7.08 7.87
N ASP A 263 11.87 7.78 8.79
CA ASP A 263 13.32 7.67 8.99
C ASP A 263 13.70 6.23 9.37
N ALA A 264 12.91 5.57 10.23
CA ALA A 264 13.15 4.16 10.57
C ALA A 264 12.88 3.18 9.42
N ARG A 265 11.84 3.39 8.60
CA ARG A 265 11.58 2.55 7.41
C ARG A 265 12.75 2.64 6.44
N LEU A 266 13.31 3.82 6.25
CA LEU A 266 14.50 4.02 5.41
C LEU A 266 15.71 3.26 5.98
N ILE A 267 15.92 3.25 7.30
CA ILE A 267 16.99 2.45 7.95
C ILE A 267 16.76 0.94 7.74
N GLN A 268 15.52 0.47 7.89
CA GLN A 268 15.12 -0.92 7.64
C GLN A 268 15.41 -1.33 6.18
N ALA A 269 15.00 -0.52 5.21
CA ALA A 269 15.29 -0.74 3.79
C ALA A 269 16.80 -0.79 3.51
N MET A 270 17.59 0.09 4.13
CA MET A 270 19.05 0.08 3.99
C MET A 270 19.69 -1.17 4.59
N TYR A 271 19.13 -1.74 5.65
CA TYR A 271 19.63 -3.02 6.19
C TYR A 271 19.41 -4.16 5.21
N GLN A 272 18.25 -4.22 4.56
CA GLN A 272 17.99 -5.21 3.49
C GLN A 272 18.95 -5.00 2.32
N ALA A 273 19.10 -3.75 1.86
CA ALA A 273 20.06 -3.40 0.81
C ALA A 273 21.49 -3.83 1.16
N LYS A 274 21.94 -3.69 2.41
CA LYS A 274 23.26 -4.17 2.86
C LYS A 274 23.38 -5.68 2.65
N GLY A 275 22.39 -6.46 3.07
CA GLY A 275 22.39 -7.92 2.89
C GLY A 275 22.50 -8.31 1.42
N TRP A 276 21.68 -7.69 0.57
CA TRP A 276 21.59 -8.00 -0.85
C TRP A 276 22.77 -7.48 -1.68
N ALA A 277 23.29 -6.29 -1.38
CA ALA A 277 24.45 -5.73 -2.08
C ALA A 277 25.74 -6.54 -1.84
N ALA A 278 25.83 -7.19 -0.68
CA ALA A 278 26.92 -8.11 -0.39
C ALA A 278 26.92 -9.34 -1.33
N GLU A 279 25.76 -9.78 -1.81
CA GLU A 279 25.65 -10.89 -2.77
C GLU A 279 26.30 -10.55 -4.12
N THR A 280 26.29 -9.27 -4.51
CA THR A 280 26.93 -8.76 -5.73
C THR A 280 28.27 -8.07 -5.47
N ASN A 281 28.85 -8.20 -4.27
CA ASN A 281 30.07 -7.50 -3.83
C ASN A 281 30.04 -5.99 -4.10
N THR A 282 28.86 -5.36 -4.01
CA THR A 282 28.69 -3.92 -4.22
C THR A 282 28.85 -3.18 -2.89
N ASP A 283 29.75 -2.20 -2.86
CA ASP A 283 29.98 -1.38 -1.66
C ASP A 283 28.95 -0.24 -1.56
N ILE A 284 28.11 -0.31 -0.53
CA ILE A 284 27.14 0.74 -0.16
C ILE A 284 27.42 1.34 1.23
N SER A 285 28.62 1.14 1.78
CA SER A 285 29.01 1.57 3.13
C SER A 285 28.82 3.07 3.40
N ALA A 286 28.98 3.90 2.37
CA ALA A 286 28.71 5.33 2.44
C ALA A 286 27.23 5.62 2.73
N LEU A 287 26.30 4.90 2.09
CA LEU A 287 24.85 5.04 2.33
C LEU A 287 24.48 4.51 3.72
N ILE A 288 25.07 3.38 4.13
CA ILE A 288 24.89 2.84 5.48
C ILE A 288 25.33 3.85 6.55
N SER A 289 26.46 4.54 6.33
CA SER A 289 26.94 5.58 7.23
C SER A 289 25.96 6.75 7.36
N LYS A 290 25.26 7.11 6.27
CA LYS A 290 24.22 8.13 6.27
C LYS A 290 22.96 7.65 7.02
N ALA A 291 22.52 6.41 6.79
CA ALA A 291 21.41 5.80 7.54
C ALA A 291 21.70 5.70 9.05
N SER A 292 22.92 5.33 9.41
CA SER A 292 23.38 5.29 10.80
C SER A 292 23.36 6.67 11.45
N LYS A 293 23.73 7.72 10.70
CA LYS A 293 23.63 9.11 11.15
C LYS A 293 22.18 9.53 11.37
N MET A 294 21.28 9.21 10.44
CA MET A 294 19.84 9.46 10.59
C MET A 294 19.29 8.78 11.86
N GLY A 295 19.65 7.51 12.08
CA GLY A 295 19.31 6.78 13.31
C GLY A 295 19.87 7.40 14.59
N ASP A 296 20.97 8.14 14.53
CA ASP A 296 21.50 8.85 15.70
C ASP A 296 20.62 10.03 16.11
N TYR A 297 20.19 10.83 15.14
CA TYR A 297 19.29 11.98 15.37
C TYR A 297 17.86 11.55 15.68
N LEU A 298 17.40 10.41 15.12
CA LEU A 298 16.10 9.82 15.40
C LEU A 298 15.88 9.50 16.89
N ARG A 299 16.94 9.42 17.70
CA ARG A 299 16.84 9.33 19.17
C ARG A 299 16.09 10.51 19.81
N TYR A 300 15.95 11.65 19.13
CA TYR A 300 15.09 12.74 19.60
C TYR A 300 13.62 12.31 19.76
N SER A 301 13.17 11.33 18.96
CA SER A 301 11.83 10.74 19.12
C SER A 301 11.63 10.02 20.45
N PHE A 302 12.69 9.69 21.20
CA PHE A 302 12.59 8.94 22.46
C PHE A 302 12.20 9.79 23.66
N PHE A 303 12.08 11.10 23.49
CA PHE A 303 11.93 12.06 24.57
C PHE A 303 10.57 12.72 24.57
N ASP A 304 10.07 12.94 25.78
CA ASP A 304 8.91 13.79 26.05
C ASP A 304 9.03 15.16 25.35
N LYS A 305 7.90 15.72 24.91
CA LYS A 305 7.84 16.97 24.13
C LYS A 305 8.67 18.10 24.75
N TYR A 306 8.57 18.32 26.05
CA TYR A 306 9.31 19.37 26.77
C TYR A 306 10.32 18.79 27.76
N PHE A 307 10.80 17.57 27.49
CA PHE A 307 11.74 16.84 28.34
C PHE A 307 11.24 16.73 29.80
N MET A 308 9.92 16.60 29.99
CA MET A 308 9.32 16.36 31.30
C MET A 308 9.58 14.93 31.75
N LYS A 309 9.60 14.72 33.07
CA LYS A 309 9.80 13.40 33.66
C LYS A 309 8.66 12.47 33.28
N ILE A 310 8.99 11.24 32.87
CA ILE A 310 7.99 10.24 32.50
C ILE A 310 7.12 9.88 33.72
N GLY A 311 5.79 9.90 33.54
CA GLY A 311 4.79 9.61 34.55
C GLY A 311 4.53 10.72 35.57
N ALA A 312 5.05 11.93 35.34
CA ALA A 312 4.98 13.02 36.30
C ALA A 312 3.59 13.60 36.52
N GLN A 313 2.65 13.47 35.57
CA GLN A 313 1.29 14.01 35.66
C GLN A 313 1.26 15.51 36.04
N SER A 314 2.30 16.22 35.60
CA SER A 314 2.56 17.62 35.88
C SER A 314 3.73 18.10 35.01
N THR A 315 3.93 19.42 34.92
CA THR A 315 5.10 20.02 34.26
C THR A 315 6.36 19.90 35.15
N THR A 316 6.78 18.67 35.44
CA THR A 316 8.00 18.38 36.23
C THR A 316 9.20 18.18 35.29
N PRO A 317 10.15 19.13 35.23
CA PRO A 317 11.33 19.02 34.38
C PRO A 317 12.18 17.80 34.72
N ALA A 318 12.65 17.07 33.70
CA ALA A 318 13.64 16.02 33.89
C ALA A 318 15.07 16.53 33.67
N SER A 319 16.02 15.76 34.19
CA SER A 319 17.45 15.85 33.87
C SER A 319 17.94 14.54 33.27
N GLY A 320 18.89 14.58 32.34
CA GLY A 320 19.44 13.37 31.74
C GLY A 320 18.38 12.57 30.98
N ARG A 321 18.32 11.25 31.19
CA ARG A 321 17.40 10.34 30.48
C ARG A 321 16.07 10.10 31.21
N ASP A 322 15.74 10.84 32.27
CA ASP A 322 14.48 10.71 33.02
C ASP A 322 13.23 11.12 32.20
N SER A 323 13.42 11.84 31.10
CA SER A 323 12.39 12.20 30.11
C SER A 323 12.36 11.26 28.90
N ALA A 324 13.23 10.26 28.85
CA ALA A 324 13.26 9.30 27.75
C ALA A 324 12.22 8.19 28.00
N HIS A 325 11.16 8.16 27.20
CA HIS A 325 10.22 7.04 27.14
C HIS A 325 10.74 5.89 26.27
N TYR A 326 11.75 6.12 25.42
CA TYR A 326 12.39 5.10 24.56
C TYR A 326 11.44 4.44 23.54
N LEU A 327 10.42 5.18 23.11
CA LEU A 327 9.55 4.80 22.00
C LEU A 327 9.78 5.77 20.86
N MET A 328 9.42 5.38 19.65
CA MET A 328 9.31 6.32 18.53
C MET A 328 8.01 7.09 18.71
N SER A 329 8.08 8.32 19.22
CA SER A 329 6.92 9.20 19.35
C SER A 329 6.43 9.70 17.99
N TRP A 330 5.30 10.43 17.97
CA TRP A 330 4.71 10.94 16.73
C TRP A 330 5.63 11.87 15.94
N TYR A 331 6.48 12.62 16.65
CA TYR A 331 7.44 13.52 16.04
C TYR A 331 8.57 13.87 16.99
N TYR A 332 9.65 14.36 16.41
CA TYR A 332 10.44 15.41 17.03
C TYR A 332 10.45 16.62 16.10
N SER A 333 10.59 17.82 16.66
CA SER A 333 10.57 19.06 15.89
C SER A 333 11.66 20.00 16.37
N TRP A 334 12.17 20.81 15.46
CA TRP A 334 13.20 21.79 15.74
C TRP A 334 13.00 23.04 14.91
N GLY A 335 13.41 24.18 15.46
CA GLY A 335 13.24 25.46 14.82
C GLY A 335 14.24 26.49 15.32
N GLY A 336 14.24 27.66 14.70
CA GLY A 336 15.14 28.74 15.09
C GLY A 336 14.84 30.03 14.36
N ALA A 337 15.46 31.12 14.81
CA ALA A 337 15.42 32.36 14.07
C ALA A 337 16.09 32.17 12.70
N THR A 338 15.57 32.89 11.71
CA THR A 338 16.27 33.08 10.41
C THR A 338 17.58 33.86 10.54
N THR A 339 17.87 34.38 11.73
CA THR A 339 19.12 35.02 12.14
C THR A 339 19.75 34.21 13.27
N ASP A 340 21.06 34.33 13.50
CA ASP A 340 21.79 33.52 14.51
C ASP A 340 21.54 33.93 15.97
N THR A 341 20.28 34.00 16.41
CA THR A 341 19.92 34.52 17.75
C THR A 341 19.33 33.47 18.70
N TRP A 342 18.63 32.46 18.21
CA TRP A 342 18.05 31.39 19.03
C TRP A 342 17.62 30.18 18.18
N ALA A 343 17.54 29.01 18.83
CA ALA A 343 16.97 27.79 18.29
C ALA A 343 16.28 26.98 19.40
N TRP A 344 15.37 26.08 19.03
CA TRP A 344 14.63 25.20 19.94
C TRP A 344 14.48 23.79 19.38
N ARG A 345 14.24 22.81 20.27
CA ARG A 345 13.95 21.41 19.95
C ARG A 345 12.90 20.87 20.92
N ILE A 346 12.03 20.01 20.41
CA ILE A 346 11.05 19.24 21.18
C ILE A 346 11.06 17.79 20.69
N GLY A 347 10.82 16.85 21.60
CA GLY A 347 10.39 15.50 21.24
C GLY A 347 8.87 15.46 21.03
N SER A 348 8.23 14.36 21.43
CA SER A 348 6.77 14.29 21.52
C SER A 348 6.37 13.37 22.68
N SER A 349 5.36 13.79 23.44
CA SER A 349 4.87 13.02 24.58
C SER A 349 3.94 11.87 24.17
N HIS A 350 3.57 11.77 22.89
CA HIS A 350 2.58 10.82 22.36
C HIS A 350 3.25 9.74 21.50
N SER A 351 2.99 8.47 21.78
CA SER A 351 3.55 7.34 21.05
C SER A 351 2.43 6.44 20.54
N HIS A 352 2.42 6.20 19.23
CA HIS A 352 1.50 5.30 18.54
C HIS A 352 2.21 3.98 18.20
N PHE A 353 1.59 2.82 18.40
CA PHE A 353 2.21 1.53 18.06
C PHE A 353 2.56 1.46 16.56
N GLY A 354 1.74 2.09 15.70
CA GLY A 354 1.93 2.24 14.26
C GLY A 354 3.29 2.82 13.84
N TYR A 355 3.90 3.63 14.71
CA TYR A 355 5.18 4.31 14.44
C TYR A 355 6.41 3.52 14.88
N GLN A 356 6.23 2.45 15.66
CA GLN A 356 7.36 1.68 16.17
C GLN A 356 8.01 0.87 15.02
N ASN A 357 9.31 0.61 15.16
CA ASN A 357 10.07 -0.18 14.21
C ASN A 357 11.16 -1.00 14.94
N PRO A 358 10.78 -2.17 15.50
CA PRO A 358 11.73 -3.07 16.18
C PRO A 358 12.86 -3.53 15.25
N MET A 359 12.60 -3.65 13.94
CA MET A 359 13.63 -4.04 12.98
C MET A 359 14.73 -2.97 12.91
N ALA A 360 14.38 -1.70 12.68
CA ALA A 360 15.33 -0.59 12.67
C ALA A 360 16.04 -0.43 14.03
N ALA A 361 15.31 -0.58 15.14
CA ALA A 361 15.91 -0.48 16.47
C ALA A 361 16.97 -1.56 16.71
N TRP A 362 16.68 -2.81 16.32
CA TRP A 362 17.64 -3.91 16.38
C TRP A 362 18.85 -3.67 15.47
N VAL A 363 18.64 -3.20 14.24
CA VAL A 363 19.73 -2.86 13.32
C VAL A 363 20.69 -1.85 13.96
N LEU A 364 20.17 -0.76 14.51
CA LEU A 364 20.97 0.33 15.10
C LEU A 364 21.62 -0.04 16.43
N SER A 365 21.16 -1.10 17.10
CA SER A 365 21.76 -1.59 18.35
C SER A 365 22.69 -2.80 18.19
N ASN A 366 22.55 -3.58 17.12
CA ASN A 366 23.22 -4.87 16.97
C ASN A 366 24.12 -4.98 15.76
N ASP A 367 23.76 -4.36 14.62
CA ASP A 367 24.57 -4.48 13.41
C ASP A 367 25.76 -3.50 13.44
N THR A 368 26.97 -4.04 13.43
CA THR A 368 28.20 -3.26 13.61
C THR A 368 28.44 -2.18 12.56
N GLN A 369 27.83 -2.29 11.36
CA GLN A 369 27.95 -1.25 10.32
C GLN A 369 26.91 -0.15 10.51
N PHE A 370 25.79 -0.45 11.17
CA PHE A 370 24.69 0.50 11.40
C PHE A 370 24.72 1.18 12.77
N ILE A 371 25.50 0.67 13.73
CA ILE A 371 25.63 1.29 15.05
C ILE A 371 26.03 2.77 14.87
N PRO A 372 25.20 3.73 15.34
CA PRO A 372 25.52 5.14 15.20
C PRO A 372 26.79 5.52 15.95
N LYS A 373 27.40 6.63 15.52
CA LYS A 373 28.74 7.04 15.99
C LYS A 373 28.72 7.59 17.41
N SER A 374 27.59 8.13 17.87
CA SER A 374 27.48 8.68 19.23
C SER A 374 27.65 7.60 20.29
N ALA A 375 28.38 7.92 21.36
CA ALA A 375 28.82 6.95 22.37
C ALA A 375 27.67 6.18 23.04
N THR A 376 26.52 6.82 23.26
CA THR A 376 25.35 6.21 23.93
C THR A 376 24.31 5.67 22.96
N ALA A 377 24.45 5.88 21.66
CA ALA A 377 23.41 5.54 20.68
C ALA A 377 23.09 4.05 20.66
N LYS A 378 24.10 3.17 20.69
CA LYS A 378 23.91 1.72 20.75
C LYS A 378 23.04 1.30 21.94
N SER A 379 23.33 1.83 23.13
CA SER A 379 22.57 1.50 24.34
C SER A 379 21.17 2.10 24.35
N ASP A 380 20.99 3.30 23.80
CA ASP A 380 19.67 3.92 23.69
C ASP A 380 18.78 3.13 22.72
N TRP A 381 19.31 2.70 21.57
CA TRP A 381 18.60 1.86 20.61
C TRP A 381 18.30 0.47 21.14
N ALA A 382 19.23 -0.15 21.88
CA ALA A 382 18.97 -1.44 22.52
C ALA A 382 17.82 -1.35 23.54
N LYS A 383 17.78 -0.24 24.31
CA LYS A 383 16.69 0.02 25.25
C LYS A 383 15.38 0.36 24.54
N SER A 384 15.44 1.07 23.42
CA SER A 384 14.30 1.35 22.56
C SER A 384 13.71 0.06 21.97
N LEU A 385 14.53 -0.85 21.43
CA LEU A 385 14.06 -2.16 20.96
C LEU A 385 13.27 -2.91 22.04
N GLN A 386 13.85 -3.03 23.23
CA GLN A 386 13.17 -3.68 24.35
C GLN A 386 11.84 -2.99 24.67
N ARG A 387 11.86 -1.66 24.79
CA ARG A 387 10.68 -0.88 25.16
C ARG A 387 9.57 -0.95 24.12
N GLN A 388 9.93 -0.98 22.83
CA GLN A 388 8.98 -1.16 21.73
C GLN A 388 8.30 -2.52 21.83
N ILE A 389 9.05 -3.63 21.97
CA ILE A 389 8.48 -4.97 22.12
C ILE A 389 7.49 -5.04 23.30
N GLU A 390 7.85 -4.43 24.43
CA GLU A 390 6.98 -4.34 25.61
C GLU A 390 5.70 -3.53 25.31
N LEU A 391 5.79 -2.45 24.52
CA LEU A 391 4.63 -1.65 24.11
C LEU A 391 3.65 -2.48 23.27
N TYR A 392 4.13 -3.19 22.23
CA TYR A 392 3.25 -4.05 21.42
C TYR A 392 2.59 -5.13 22.28
N THR A 393 3.36 -5.75 23.17
CA THR A 393 2.86 -6.80 24.07
C THR A 393 1.81 -6.26 25.04
N TRP A 394 2.00 -5.05 25.54
CA TRP A 394 1.06 -4.36 26.42
C TRP A 394 -0.24 -3.97 25.70
N LEU A 395 -0.16 -3.54 24.45
CA LEU A 395 -1.29 -3.06 23.66
C LEU A 395 -2.07 -4.16 22.92
N GLN A 396 -1.59 -5.41 22.95
CA GLN A 396 -2.28 -6.50 22.26
C GLN A 396 -3.62 -6.81 22.92
N SER A 397 -4.71 -6.65 22.16
CA SER A 397 -6.08 -6.94 22.56
C SER A 397 -6.34 -8.41 22.89
N ALA A 398 -7.51 -8.69 23.45
CA ALA A 398 -8.01 -10.03 23.67
C ALA A 398 -8.06 -10.85 22.38
N GLU A 399 -8.40 -10.23 21.24
CA GLU A 399 -8.51 -10.86 19.93
C GLU A 399 -7.14 -11.05 19.27
N GLY A 400 -6.28 -10.02 19.28
CA GLY A 400 -4.91 -10.11 18.75
C GLY A 400 -4.39 -8.85 18.06
N ALA A 401 -5.27 -7.91 17.69
CA ALA A 401 -4.91 -6.58 17.18
C ALA A 401 -4.17 -5.74 18.22
N ILE A 402 -3.41 -4.75 17.77
CA ILE A 402 -2.63 -3.86 18.65
C ILE A 402 -3.33 -2.51 18.82
N ALA A 403 -3.67 -2.13 20.06
CA ALA A 403 -4.32 -0.86 20.37
C ALA A 403 -3.38 0.35 20.15
N GLY A 404 -3.92 1.58 20.24
CA GLY A 404 -3.28 2.78 19.71
C GLY A 404 -1.94 3.11 20.34
N GLY A 405 -1.90 3.41 21.63
CA GLY A 405 -0.65 3.78 22.26
C GLY A 405 -0.74 4.39 23.64
N CYS A 406 0.14 5.35 23.91
CA CYS A 406 0.22 6.02 25.20
C CYS A 406 0.73 7.45 25.10
N THR A 407 0.50 8.22 26.17
CA THR A 407 0.98 9.60 26.32
C THR A 407 1.62 9.86 27.69
N ASN A 408 2.66 10.67 27.70
CA ASN A 408 3.20 11.29 28.92
C ASN A 408 2.56 12.65 29.25
N SER A 409 1.78 13.21 28.32
CA SER A 409 1.14 14.52 28.45
C SER A 409 -0.35 14.40 28.15
N TYR A 410 -1.11 13.99 29.17
CA TYR A 410 -2.56 13.84 29.03
C TYR A 410 -3.22 15.18 28.67
N ASN A 411 -4.11 15.16 27.66
CA ASN A 411 -4.67 16.33 26.97
C ASN A 411 -3.62 17.31 26.41
N GLY A 412 -2.37 16.86 26.25
CA GLY A 412 -1.23 17.69 25.85
C GLY A 412 -0.90 18.83 26.82
N GLN A 413 -1.27 18.67 28.09
CA GLN A 413 -1.11 19.69 29.16
C GLN A 413 -0.42 19.14 30.41
N TYR A 414 0.10 17.92 30.37
CA TYR A 414 0.64 17.20 31.54
C TYR A 414 -0.37 17.13 32.69
N SER A 415 -1.66 16.99 32.36
CA SER A 415 -2.71 16.89 33.35
C SER A 415 -2.63 15.57 34.13
N THR A 416 -3.21 15.54 35.32
CA THR A 416 -3.41 14.29 36.08
C THR A 416 -4.28 13.32 35.27
N TYR A 417 -3.92 12.05 35.27
CA TYR A 417 -4.67 11.03 34.56
C TYR A 417 -6.00 10.76 35.27
N PRO A 418 -7.08 10.42 34.54
CA PRO A 418 -8.29 9.93 35.16
C PRO A 418 -8.04 8.74 36.09
N ALA A 419 -8.85 8.60 37.15
CA ALA A 419 -8.74 7.47 38.06
C ALA A 419 -9.02 6.16 37.30
N GLY A 420 -8.13 5.18 37.46
CA GLY A 420 -8.24 3.88 36.78
C GLY A 420 -7.62 3.84 35.38
N THR A 421 -7.03 4.92 34.88
CA THR A 421 -6.27 4.90 33.61
C THR A 421 -5.11 3.91 33.68
N SER A 422 -5.07 2.97 32.73
CA SER A 422 -3.96 2.03 32.59
C SER A 422 -2.70 2.72 32.13
N THR A 423 -1.55 2.26 32.63
CA THR A 423 -0.26 2.89 32.34
C THR A 423 0.80 1.95 31.82
N PHE A 424 1.71 2.49 31.01
CA PHE A 424 2.91 1.84 30.51
C PHE A 424 4.13 2.66 30.91
N TYR A 425 4.93 2.16 31.85
CA TYR A 425 6.05 2.92 32.43
C TYR A 425 5.66 4.32 32.95
N GLY A 426 4.42 4.49 33.40
CA GLY A 426 3.88 5.77 33.87
C GLY A 426 3.23 6.65 32.79
N MET A 427 3.27 6.26 31.50
CA MET A 427 2.50 6.91 30.44
C MET A 427 1.07 6.38 30.40
N ALA A 428 0.09 7.26 30.25
CA ALA A 428 -1.33 6.91 30.17
C ALA A 428 -1.66 6.24 28.84
N TYR A 429 -2.47 5.17 28.86
CA TYR A 429 -3.05 4.59 27.65
C TYR A 429 -3.89 5.62 26.90
N LEU A 430 -3.75 5.62 25.57
CA LEU A 430 -4.63 6.32 24.64
C LEU A 430 -5.06 5.34 23.55
N GLU A 431 -6.36 5.32 23.31
CA GLU A 431 -6.97 4.56 22.22
C GLU A 431 -6.56 5.12 20.86
N ASN A 432 -6.62 6.45 20.71
CA ASN A 432 -6.29 7.19 19.51
C ASN A 432 -5.23 8.26 19.81
N PRO A 433 -3.93 7.91 19.90
CA PRO A 433 -2.88 8.90 20.09
C PRO A 433 -2.86 10.00 19.01
N VAL A 434 -2.71 11.25 19.44
CA VAL A 434 -2.45 12.45 18.61
C VAL A 434 -3.62 13.03 17.85
N TYR A 435 -4.43 12.23 17.16
CA TYR A 435 -5.54 12.75 16.37
C TYR A 435 -6.82 11.92 16.52
N ALA A 436 -7.95 12.61 16.41
CA ALA A 436 -9.29 12.14 16.75
C ALA A 436 -10.34 12.37 15.65
N ASP A 437 -10.02 13.08 14.56
CA ASP A 437 -10.85 13.21 13.36
C ASP A 437 -10.09 12.80 12.07
N PRO A 438 -10.16 11.51 11.67
CA PRO A 438 -10.70 10.38 12.43
C PRO A 438 -9.78 9.95 13.58
N GLY A 439 -10.21 9.02 14.44
CA GLY A 439 -9.35 8.43 15.47
C GLY A 439 -8.10 7.77 14.88
N SER A 440 -6.94 8.04 15.46
CA SER A 440 -5.65 7.60 14.89
C SER A 440 -5.47 6.11 14.70
N ASN A 441 -6.17 5.32 15.50
CA ASN A 441 -6.09 3.88 15.46
C ASN A 441 -7.37 3.22 14.93
N THR A 442 -8.23 4.00 14.26
CA THR A 442 -9.37 3.42 13.55
C THR A 442 -8.97 2.91 12.17
N TRP A 443 -7.83 3.33 11.63
CA TRP A 443 -7.32 2.85 10.36
C TRP A 443 -6.53 1.55 10.51
N PHE A 444 -7.01 0.47 9.91
CA PHE A 444 -6.36 -0.84 9.96
C PHE A 444 -4.94 -0.84 9.38
N GLY A 445 -4.59 0.11 8.50
CA GLY A 445 -3.27 0.19 7.90
C GLY A 445 -2.11 0.26 8.90
N MET A 446 -2.34 0.83 10.09
CA MET A 446 -1.35 0.84 11.17
C MET A 446 -0.98 -0.57 11.65
N GLN A 447 -1.93 -1.52 11.62
CA GLN A 447 -1.67 -2.91 11.96
C GLN A 447 -0.69 -3.53 10.97
N ALA A 448 -0.98 -3.40 9.67
CA ALA A 448 -0.17 -3.99 8.60
C ALA A 448 1.25 -3.42 8.58
N TRP A 449 1.40 -2.08 8.51
CA TRP A 449 2.71 -1.43 8.45
C TRP A 449 3.59 -1.76 9.64
N SER A 450 3.04 -1.67 10.85
CA SER A 450 3.82 -1.81 12.07
C SER A 450 4.16 -3.27 12.36
N MET A 451 3.22 -4.19 12.14
CA MET A 451 3.48 -5.61 12.35
C MET A 451 4.31 -6.25 11.24
N GLN A 452 4.36 -5.68 10.02
CA GLN A 452 5.37 -6.06 9.03
C GLN A 452 6.78 -5.92 9.61
N ARG A 453 7.07 -4.80 10.28
CA ARG A 453 8.37 -4.54 10.91
C ARG A 453 8.67 -5.52 12.05
N MET A 454 7.66 -5.84 12.86
CA MET A 454 7.78 -6.83 13.95
C MET A 454 8.03 -8.25 13.40
N CYS A 455 7.31 -8.65 12.36
CA CYS A 455 7.48 -9.96 11.71
C CYS A 455 8.84 -10.08 11.02
N GLU A 456 9.33 -9.02 10.37
CA GLU A 456 10.67 -8.99 9.79
C GLU A 456 11.76 -9.08 10.89
N TYR A 457 11.57 -8.36 12.01
CA TYR A 457 12.44 -8.49 13.17
C TYR A 457 12.47 -9.94 13.69
N TYR A 458 11.31 -10.57 13.84
CA TYR A 458 11.24 -11.97 14.27
C TYR A 458 11.93 -12.92 13.28
N TYR A 459 11.72 -12.74 11.97
CA TYR A 459 12.41 -13.51 10.93
C TYR A 459 13.94 -13.40 11.01
N ASN A 460 14.45 -12.18 11.21
CA ASN A 460 15.90 -11.94 11.24
C ASN A 460 16.56 -12.44 12.53
N THR A 461 15.84 -12.45 13.65
CA THR A 461 16.45 -12.69 14.98
C THR A 461 16.04 -14.00 15.65
N GLY A 462 14.85 -14.52 15.35
CA GLY A 462 14.26 -15.63 16.09
C GLY A 462 14.00 -15.30 17.56
N ASP A 463 13.82 -14.02 17.93
CA ASP A 463 13.59 -13.63 19.33
C ASP A 463 12.30 -14.26 19.86
N THR A 464 12.46 -15.27 20.71
CA THR A 464 11.34 -15.99 21.33
C THR A 464 10.43 -15.11 22.18
N LYS A 465 10.87 -13.94 22.62
CA LYS A 465 10.04 -13.00 23.40
C LYS A 465 8.87 -12.43 22.60
N VAL A 466 9.04 -12.27 21.29
CA VAL A 466 7.97 -11.74 20.42
C VAL A 466 7.09 -12.84 19.85
N LYS A 467 7.46 -14.12 20.01
CA LYS A 467 6.75 -15.23 19.37
C LYS A 467 5.25 -15.23 19.69
N ALA A 468 4.87 -15.18 20.97
CA ALA A 468 3.47 -15.20 21.37
C ALA A 468 2.68 -13.99 20.83
N LEU A 469 3.33 -12.82 20.78
CA LEU A 469 2.76 -11.60 20.22
C LEU A 469 2.47 -11.76 18.72
N VAL A 470 3.47 -12.17 17.93
CA VAL A 470 3.30 -12.32 16.47
C VAL A 470 2.40 -13.50 16.09
N ASP A 471 2.42 -14.60 16.85
CA ASP A 471 1.52 -15.73 16.65
C ASP A 471 0.06 -15.29 16.78
N LYS A 472 -0.27 -14.56 17.86
CA LYS A 472 -1.64 -14.12 18.15
C LYS A 472 -2.11 -13.06 17.16
N TRP A 473 -1.24 -12.10 16.81
CA TRP A 473 -1.59 -11.08 15.81
C TRP A 473 -1.79 -11.69 14.42
N ALA A 474 -0.89 -12.57 13.98
CA ALA A 474 -0.98 -13.19 12.66
C ALA A 474 -2.26 -14.03 12.54
N ALA A 475 -2.63 -14.78 13.58
CA ALA A 475 -3.87 -15.53 13.62
C ALA A 475 -5.11 -14.63 13.49
N TRP A 476 -5.17 -13.53 14.25
CA TRP A 476 -6.26 -12.56 14.13
C TRP A 476 -6.29 -11.93 12.74
N ALA A 477 -5.19 -11.34 12.29
CA ALA A 477 -5.13 -10.64 11.02
C ALA A 477 -5.47 -11.56 9.83
N GLN A 478 -4.99 -12.81 9.84
CA GLN A 478 -5.34 -13.81 8.83
C GLN A 478 -6.83 -14.15 8.86
N SER A 479 -7.45 -14.26 10.03
CA SER A 479 -8.88 -14.55 10.15
C SER A 479 -9.80 -13.46 9.62
N GLU A 480 -9.29 -12.23 9.52
CA GLU A 480 -10.01 -11.06 9.00
C GLU A 480 -9.78 -10.82 7.49
N VAL A 481 -8.96 -11.64 6.83
CA VAL A 481 -8.78 -11.57 5.38
C VAL A 481 -9.80 -12.45 4.69
N HIS A 482 -10.62 -11.87 3.82
CA HIS A 482 -11.56 -12.62 3.01
C HIS A 482 -11.16 -12.57 1.53
N LEU A 483 -10.88 -13.74 0.97
CA LEU A 483 -10.64 -13.95 -0.46
C LEU A 483 -11.90 -14.58 -1.07
N PHE A 484 -12.46 -13.97 -2.10
CA PHE A 484 -13.71 -14.41 -2.72
C PHE A 484 -13.47 -15.15 -4.04
N ASN A 485 -14.31 -16.15 -4.32
CA ASN A 485 -14.22 -16.95 -5.54
C ASN A 485 -14.45 -16.15 -6.83
N ASN A 486 -15.01 -14.93 -6.73
CA ASN A 486 -15.16 -14.02 -7.86
C ASN A 486 -13.87 -13.27 -8.22
N GLY A 487 -12.74 -13.58 -7.57
CA GLY A 487 -11.46 -12.93 -7.79
C GLY A 487 -11.29 -11.60 -7.06
N THR A 488 -12.18 -11.25 -6.13
CA THR A 488 -12.02 -10.05 -5.28
C THR A 488 -11.59 -10.42 -3.86
N PHE A 489 -11.21 -9.42 -3.08
CA PHE A 489 -10.89 -9.59 -1.67
C PHE A 489 -11.51 -8.47 -0.84
N GLU A 490 -11.51 -8.64 0.47
CA GLU A 490 -11.66 -7.56 1.43
C GLU A 490 -10.76 -7.81 2.65
N ILE A 491 -10.27 -6.71 3.22
CA ILE A 491 -9.55 -6.65 4.49
C ILE A 491 -10.19 -5.59 5.37
N PRO A 492 -9.98 -5.59 6.70
CA PRO A 492 -10.48 -4.51 7.54
C PRO A 492 -9.99 -3.16 7.03
N SER A 493 -10.87 -2.17 6.97
CA SER A 493 -10.54 -0.78 6.63
C SER A 493 -10.64 0.09 7.88
N THR A 494 -11.77 -0.02 8.58
CA THR A 494 -12.04 0.68 9.84
C THR A 494 -12.17 -0.32 10.98
N ILE A 495 -11.43 -0.07 12.04
CA ILE A 495 -11.51 -0.77 13.33
C ILE A 495 -11.90 0.22 14.42
N ASP A 496 -12.44 -0.29 15.52
CA ASP A 496 -12.81 0.48 16.71
C ASP A 496 -12.41 -0.29 17.96
N TRP A 497 -12.38 0.39 19.10
CA TRP A 497 -11.78 -0.13 20.32
C TRP A 497 -12.69 0.05 21.53
N GLU A 498 -12.71 -0.94 22.42
CA GLU A 498 -13.39 -0.85 23.70
C GLU A 498 -12.45 -1.28 24.84
N GLY A 499 -12.52 -0.54 25.95
CA GLY A 499 -11.81 -0.86 27.17
C GLY A 499 -10.34 -0.40 27.17
N GLN A 500 -9.52 -1.06 27.99
CA GLN A 500 -8.11 -0.69 28.21
C GLN A 500 -7.27 -1.94 28.45
N PRO A 501 -5.96 -1.92 28.11
CA PRO A 501 -5.05 -2.96 28.56
C PRO A 501 -4.93 -2.92 30.09
N ASP A 502 -4.45 -3.99 30.72
CA ASP A 502 -4.02 -3.91 32.12
C ASP A 502 -2.79 -3.02 32.25
N THR A 503 -2.57 -2.38 33.41
CA THR A 503 -1.32 -1.61 33.64
C THR A 503 -0.10 -2.53 33.50
N TRP A 504 0.88 -2.08 32.72
CA TRP A 504 2.07 -2.88 32.41
C TRP A 504 2.94 -3.11 33.65
N THR A 505 3.21 -4.38 33.95
CA THR A 505 4.07 -4.81 35.07
C THR A 505 5.30 -5.58 34.61
N GLY A 506 5.55 -5.63 33.29
CA GLY A 506 6.66 -6.37 32.68
C GLY A 506 6.26 -7.69 31.99
N THR A 507 5.00 -8.11 32.13
CA THR A 507 4.45 -9.34 31.54
C THR A 507 3.06 -9.11 30.98
N SER A 508 2.72 -9.78 29.87
CA SER A 508 1.36 -9.75 29.31
C SER A 508 0.36 -10.43 30.25
N THR A 509 -0.82 -9.83 30.38
CA THR A 509 -1.99 -10.42 31.06
C THR A 509 -2.97 -11.06 30.06
N GLY A 510 -2.71 -10.89 28.75
CA GLY A 510 -3.65 -11.21 27.69
C GLY A 510 -4.74 -10.15 27.47
N ASN A 511 -4.80 -9.11 28.31
CA ASN A 511 -5.72 -7.97 28.25
C ASN A 511 -7.18 -8.36 27.98
N PRO A 512 -7.83 -9.14 28.87
CA PRO A 512 -9.19 -9.65 28.65
C PRO A 512 -10.28 -8.56 28.64
N SER A 513 -9.94 -7.30 28.89
CA SER A 513 -10.86 -6.15 28.88
C SER A 513 -10.51 -5.12 27.80
N LEU A 514 -9.60 -5.45 26.89
CA LEU A 514 -9.26 -4.62 25.73
C LEU A 514 -9.72 -5.34 24.47
N HIS A 515 -10.66 -4.76 23.75
CA HIS A 515 -11.29 -5.37 22.59
C HIS A 515 -11.13 -4.52 21.34
N VAL A 516 -10.98 -5.19 20.20
CA VAL A 516 -11.08 -4.59 18.87
C VAL A 516 -12.36 -5.07 18.18
N GLU A 517 -13.00 -4.19 17.41
CA GLU A 517 -14.09 -4.52 16.50
C GLU A 517 -13.74 -4.07 15.08
N VAL A 518 -13.93 -4.94 14.08
CA VAL A 518 -13.87 -4.51 12.66
C VAL A 518 -15.20 -3.87 12.29
N LYS A 519 -15.20 -2.56 12.01
CA LYS A 519 -16.40 -1.78 11.67
C LYS A 519 -16.70 -1.78 10.19
N ALA A 520 -15.67 -1.87 9.36
CA ALA A 520 -15.80 -1.90 7.92
C ALA A 520 -14.66 -2.69 7.29
N TYR A 521 -14.95 -3.27 6.12
CA TYR A 521 -13.98 -3.87 5.24
C TYR A 521 -13.81 -3.02 3.97
N GLY A 522 -12.71 -3.22 3.27
CA GLY A 522 -12.41 -2.50 2.03
C GLY A 522 -11.32 -3.17 1.21
N GLN A 523 -10.95 -2.51 0.11
CA GLN A 523 -9.98 -2.98 -0.88
C GLN A 523 -8.77 -2.04 -0.95
N ASP A 524 -8.24 -1.63 0.20
CA ASP A 524 -7.00 -0.87 0.23
C ASP A 524 -5.85 -1.75 -0.26
N LEU A 525 -5.44 -1.55 -1.51
CA LEU A 525 -4.47 -2.41 -2.17
C LEU A 525 -3.06 -2.27 -1.57
N GLY A 526 -2.72 -1.07 -1.07
CA GLY A 526 -1.43 -0.82 -0.42
C GLY A 526 -1.34 -1.54 0.92
N ILE A 527 -2.40 -1.46 1.72
CA ILE A 527 -2.48 -2.16 3.01
C ILE A 527 -2.59 -3.67 2.82
N ALA A 528 -3.31 -4.15 1.80
CA ALA A 528 -3.31 -5.57 1.45
C ALA A 528 -1.91 -6.07 1.07
N GLY A 529 -1.14 -5.29 0.31
CA GLY A 529 0.27 -5.56 0.02
C GLY A 529 1.13 -5.63 1.29
N SER A 530 0.99 -4.66 2.19
CA SER A 530 1.75 -4.64 3.45
C SER A 530 1.36 -5.78 4.40
N LEU A 531 0.07 -6.12 4.48
CA LEU A 531 -0.42 -7.26 5.26
C LEU A 531 0.13 -8.58 4.70
N ALA A 532 0.12 -8.76 3.37
CA ALA A 532 0.75 -9.91 2.73
C ALA A 532 2.26 -9.97 3.06
N ASN A 533 2.97 -8.84 3.01
CA ASN A 533 4.38 -8.75 3.38
C ASN A 533 4.63 -9.18 4.83
N ALA A 534 3.80 -8.72 5.78
CA ALA A 534 3.89 -9.12 7.19
C ALA A 534 3.68 -10.62 7.39
N LEU A 535 2.63 -11.19 6.76
CA LEU A 535 2.31 -12.62 6.83
C LEU A 535 3.40 -13.48 6.19
N LEU A 536 4.04 -13.04 5.10
CA LEU A 536 5.16 -13.74 4.48
C LEU A 536 6.38 -13.81 5.40
N TYR A 537 6.76 -12.70 6.04
CA TYR A 537 7.84 -12.71 7.03
C TYR A 537 7.52 -13.60 8.22
N TYR A 538 6.28 -13.57 8.72
CA TYR A 538 5.85 -14.44 9.81
C TYR A 538 5.88 -15.92 9.43
N ALA A 539 5.36 -16.28 8.24
CA ALA A 539 5.39 -17.64 7.74
C ALA A 539 6.83 -18.13 7.58
N ALA A 540 7.71 -17.32 6.98
CA ALA A 540 9.12 -17.66 6.81
C ALA A 540 9.84 -17.81 8.16
N ALA A 541 9.54 -16.96 9.14
CA ALA A 541 10.10 -17.06 10.49
C ALA A 541 9.65 -18.35 11.20
N THR A 542 8.37 -18.70 11.07
CA THR A 542 7.80 -19.92 11.66
C THR A 542 8.41 -21.17 11.04
N THR A 543 8.53 -21.23 9.71
CA THR A 543 9.24 -22.31 9.02
C THR A 543 10.70 -22.43 9.49
N LYS A 544 11.37 -21.29 9.72
CA LYS A 544 12.78 -21.24 10.13
C LYS A 544 13.02 -21.65 11.58
N TYR A 545 12.18 -21.20 12.52
CA TYR A 545 12.42 -21.34 13.96
C TYR A 545 11.44 -22.28 14.67
N SER A 546 10.36 -22.70 14.01
CA SER A 546 9.34 -23.61 14.54
C SER A 546 8.84 -24.59 13.47
N PRO A 547 9.73 -25.36 12.80
CA PRO A 547 9.40 -26.16 11.62
C PRO A 547 8.35 -27.27 11.84
N ALA A 548 8.02 -27.61 13.10
CA ALA A 548 6.93 -28.52 13.43
C ALA A 548 5.53 -27.86 13.40
N THR A 549 5.47 -26.53 13.33
CA THR A 549 4.23 -25.74 13.23
C THR A 549 4.06 -25.32 11.78
N SER A 550 2.96 -25.73 11.12
CA SER A 550 2.68 -25.24 9.78
C SER A 550 2.24 -23.78 9.83
N ALA A 551 2.84 -22.97 8.96
CA ALA A 551 2.45 -21.60 8.67
C ALA A 551 1.94 -21.43 7.23
N GLU A 552 1.57 -22.53 6.57
CA GLU A 552 1.11 -22.57 5.18
C GLU A 552 -0.09 -21.65 4.95
N VAL A 553 -1.07 -21.64 5.85
CA VAL A 553 -2.26 -20.78 5.76
C VAL A 553 -1.92 -19.28 5.65
N TYR A 554 -0.84 -18.84 6.32
CA TYR A 554 -0.42 -17.43 6.28
C TYR A 554 0.28 -17.11 4.97
N TYR A 555 1.10 -18.04 4.46
CA TYR A 555 1.66 -17.95 3.12
C TYR A 555 0.56 -17.93 2.04
N ASP A 556 -0.41 -18.83 2.11
CA ASP A 556 -1.51 -18.93 1.14
C ASP A 556 -2.40 -17.70 1.16
N THR A 557 -2.70 -17.16 2.35
CA THR A 557 -3.45 -15.91 2.49
C THR A 557 -2.69 -14.74 1.85
N ALA A 558 -1.39 -14.60 2.14
CA ALA A 558 -0.57 -13.55 1.55
C ALA A 558 -0.46 -13.69 0.03
N LYS A 559 -0.17 -14.90 -0.45
CA LYS A 559 -0.10 -15.22 -1.88
C LYS A 559 -1.43 -14.93 -2.57
N GLY A 560 -2.54 -15.34 -1.98
CA GLY A 560 -3.89 -15.12 -2.50
C GLY A 560 -4.25 -13.64 -2.63
N LEU A 561 -3.87 -12.80 -1.65
CA LEU A 561 -4.00 -11.34 -1.76
C LEU A 561 -3.18 -10.79 -2.93
N LEU A 562 -1.91 -11.17 -3.06
CA LEU A 562 -1.04 -10.68 -4.14
C LEU A 562 -1.53 -11.11 -5.52
N ASP A 563 -2.01 -12.35 -5.66
CA ASP A 563 -2.61 -12.85 -6.90
C ASP A 563 -3.91 -12.11 -7.24
N CYS A 564 -4.79 -11.95 -6.26
CA CYS A 564 -6.05 -11.23 -6.43
C CYS A 564 -5.81 -9.79 -6.88
N ILE A 565 -4.89 -9.07 -6.24
CA ILE A 565 -4.47 -7.71 -6.62
C ILE A 565 -3.96 -7.69 -8.06
N ASN A 566 -3.02 -8.58 -8.39
CA ASN A 566 -2.41 -8.66 -9.71
C ASN A 566 -3.47 -8.83 -10.82
N ASP A 567 -4.38 -9.78 -10.62
CA ASP A 567 -5.28 -10.27 -11.66
C ASP A 567 -6.47 -9.33 -11.89
N ASN A 568 -6.88 -8.58 -10.85
CA ASN A 568 -8.16 -7.84 -10.88
C ASN A 568 -8.00 -6.32 -10.73
N TYR A 569 -6.86 -5.83 -10.26
CA TYR A 569 -6.66 -4.42 -9.93
C TYR A 569 -5.49 -3.76 -10.66
N SER A 570 -4.75 -4.52 -11.47
CA SER A 570 -3.69 -3.97 -12.33
C SER A 570 -4.24 -3.10 -13.45
N ASP A 571 -3.59 -1.98 -13.72
CA ASP A 571 -3.82 -1.15 -14.90
C ASP A 571 -2.52 -0.64 -15.53
N SER A 572 -2.61 0.32 -16.45
CA SER A 572 -1.45 0.84 -17.18
C SER A 572 -0.44 1.59 -16.30
N LYS A 573 -0.87 2.13 -15.15
CA LYS A 573 -0.03 2.93 -14.26
C LYS A 573 0.47 2.13 -13.05
N GLY A 574 -0.21 1.06 -12.68
CA GLY A 574 0.19 0.23 -11.55
C GLY A 574 -0.95 -0.70 -11.15
N ILE A 575 -1.38 -0.56 -9.89
CA ILE A 575 -2.59 -1.12 -9.33
C ILE A 575 -3.49 0.00 -8.81
N SER A 576 -4.80 -0.13 -8.98
CA SER A 576 -5.76 0.77 -8.35
C SER A 576 -7.17 0.14 -8.29
N THR A 577 -7.98 0.59 -7.35
CA THR A 577 -9.41 0.23 -7.26
C THR A 577 -10.25 1.50 -7.23
N VAL A 578 -11.57 1.37 -7.44
CA VAL A 578 -12.50 2.49 -7.30
C VAL A 578 -12.76 2.72 -5.82
N GLU A 579 -12.44 3.90 -5.33
CA GLU A 579 -12.70 4.35 -3.97
C GLU A 579 -13.81 5.40 -3.97
N VAL A 580 -14.74 5.30 -3.01
CA VAL A 580 -15.73 6.36 -2.74
C VAL A 580 -15.08 7.37 -1.81
N CYS A 581 -14.94 8.62 -2.27
CA CYS A 581 -14.36 9.72 -1.52
C CYS A 581 -15.43 10.40 -0.66
N GLY A 582 -16.02 9.64 0.28
CA GLY A 582 -17.22 10.04 1.02
C GLY A 582 -17.10 11.30 1.88
N SER A 583 -15.88 11.76 2.17
CA SER A 583 -15.60 12.97 2.96
C SER A 583 -15.36 14.23 2.11
N PHE A 584 -15.49 14.15 0.79
CA PHE A 584 -15.14 15.26 -0.11
C PHE A 584 -16.23 16.34 -0.20
N ASP A 585 -17.36 16.18 0.47
CA ASP A 585 -18.27 17.28 0.79
C ASP A 585 -17.59 18.34 1.66
N ARG A 586 -16.70 17.93 2.59
CA ARG A 586 -15.86 18.81 3.42
C ARG A 586 -15.01 19.78 2.59
N PHE A 587 -14.75 19.49 1.32
CA PHE A 587 -14.08 20.41 0.42
C PHE A 587 -14.80 21.77 0.33
N PHE A 588 -16.14 21.73 0.28
CA PHE A 588 -17.00 22.90 0.13
C PHE A 588 -17.67 23.34 1.43
N GLU A 589 -17.84 22.41 2.38
CA GLU A 589 -18.61 22.65 3.60
C GLU A 589 -17.75 22.85 4.85
N GLN A 590 -16.53 22.32 4.89
CA GLN A 590 -15.69 22.41 6.09
C GLN A 590 -15.22 23.84 6.29
N GLU A 591 -15.74 24.50 7.32
CA GLU A 591 -15.18 25.75 7.82
C GLU A 591 -13.81 25.49 8.44
N VAL A 592 -12.83 26.31 8.08
CA VAL A 592 -11.50 26.33 8.69
C VAL A 592 -11.50 27.43 9.75
N TYR A 593 -11.28 27.05 11.01
CA TYR A 593 -11.25 28.02 12.09
C TYR A 593 -10.14 29.06 11.88
N VAL A 594 -10.50 30.34 11.99
CA VAL A 594 -9.56 31.47 12.01
C VAL A 594 -9.95 32.38 13.17
N PRO A 595 -9.04 32.68 14.13
CA PRO A 595 -9.35 33.52 15.29
C PRO A 595 -9.99 34.85 14.90
N ALA A 596 -10.99 35.28 15.68
CA ALA A 596 -11.67 36.54 15.45
C ALA A 596 -10.68 37.72 15.43
N GLY A 597 -10.71 38.50 14.35
CA GLY A 597 -9.81 39.65 14.14
C GLY A 597 -8.48 39.31 13.47
N PHE A 598 -8.14 38.03 13.26
CA PHE A 598 -7.05 37.67 12.36
C PHE A 598 -7.48 37.86 10.90
N THR A 599 -6.66 38.57 10.13
CA THR A 599 -6.80 38.67 8.68
C THR A 599 -5.44 38.52 8.02
N GLY A 600 -5.38 37.75 6.94
CA GLY A 600 -4.16 37.54 6.18
C GLY A 600 -4.45 37.10 4.75
N THR A 601 -3.39 36.79 4.01
CA THR A 601 -3.51 36.30 2.63
C THR A 601 -2.54 35.15 2.38
N THR A 602 -2.98 34.07 1.71
CA THR A 602 -2.08 33.00 1.24
C THR A 602 -1.15 33.50 0.12
N ALA A 603 -0.16 32.72 -0.29
CA ALA A 603 0.71 33.11 -1.40
C ALA A 603 0.02 33.18 -2.76
N THR A 604 -1.13 32.51 -2.90
CA THR A 604 -1.96 32.56 -4.10
C THR A 604 -3.02 33.66 -4.08
N GLY A 605 -3.07 34.47 -3.01
CA GLY A 605 -3.97 35.61 -2.91
C GLY A 605 -5.30 35.31 -2.19
N ALA A 606 -5.52 34.09 -1.71
CA ALA A 606 -6.72 33.74 -0.96
C ALA A 606 -6.76 34.45 0.39
N GLN A 607 -7.92 34.94 0.79
CA GLN A 607 -8.10 35.64 2.06
C GLN A 607 -8.18 34.64 3.22
N ILE A 608 -7.43 34.88 4.28
CA ILE A 608 -7.50 34.14 5.54
C ILE A 608 -8.29 35.00 6.53
N LYS A 609 -9.51 34.57 6.86
CA LYS A 609 -10.44 35.26 7.77
C LYS A 609 -11.46 34.25 8.33
N SER A 610 -12.20 34.60 9.36
CA SER A 610 -13.27 33.74 9.89
C SER A 610 -14.36 33.45 8.83
N GLY A 611 -14.91 32.24 8.85
CA GLY A 611 -15.93 31.79 7.89
C GLY A 611 -15.40 31.32 6.54
N VAL A 612 -14.09 31.14 6.38
CA VAL A 612 -13.50 30.53 5.17
C VAL A 612 -13.60 29.01 5.25
N THR A 613 -13.77 28.38 4.10
CA THR A 613 -13.79 26.92 3.97
C THR A 613 -12.41 26.35 3.60
N PHE A 614 -12.29 25.02 3.60
CA PHE A 614 -11.12 24.31 3.07
C PHE A 614 -10.75 24.81 1.66
N TYR A 615 -11.74 24.87 0.75
CA TYR A 615 -11.54 25.32 -0.62
C TYR A 615 -11.23 26.81 -0.73
N ASP A 616 -11.83 27.68 0.09
CA ASP A 616 -11.56 29.12 0.04
C ASP A 616 -10.08 29.43 0.28
N LEU A 617 -9.38 28.61 1.07
CA LEU A 617 -7.93 28.74 1.30
C LEU A 617 -7.07 28.12 0.18
N ARG A 618 -7.67 27.32 -0.70
CA ARG A 618 -6.98 26.54 -1.75
C ARG A 618 -7.65 26.70 -3.13
N PRO A 619 -7.90 27.93 -3.61
CA PRO A 619 -8.64 28.15 -4.85
C PRO A 619 -7.93 27.56 -6.09
N GLN A 620 -6.63 27.26 -6.01
CA GLN A 620 -5.88 26.59 -7.09
C GLN A 620 -6.46 25.24 -7.47
N TYR A 621 -7.20 24.58 -6.58
CA TYR A 621 -7.93 23.36 -6.91
C TYR A 621 -8.96 23.54 -8.03
N ALA A 622 -9.41 24.78 -8.30
CA ALA A 622 -10.23 25.05 -9.48
C ALA A 622 -9.57 24.65 -10.80
N ASN A 623 -8.24 24.55 -10.83
CA ASN A 623 -7.45 24.15 -12.00
C ASN A 623 -7.21 22.63 -12.07
N ASP A 624 -7.61 21.88 -11.05
CA ASP A 624 -7.47 20.44 -11.03
C ASP A 624 -8.40 19.79 -12.06
N PRO A 625 -7.93 18.79 -12.85
CA PRO A 625 -8.74 18.14 -13.86
C PRO A 625 -10.03 17.50 -13.34
N ASP A 626 -10.07 17.09 -12.07
CA ASP A 626 -11.22 16.44 -11.44
C ASP A 626 -12.14 17.39 -10.68
N PHE A 627 -11.78 18.67 -10.52
CA PHE A 627 -12.55 19.63 -9.72
C PHE A 627 -13.99 19.81 -10.22
N GLN A 628 -14.20 19.93 -11.54
CA GLN A 628 -15.56 20.08 -12.09
C GLN A 628 -16.42 18.83 -11.87
N ARG A 629 -15.80 17.65 -11.85
CA ARG A 629 -16.48 16.39 -11.54
C ARG A 629 -16.86 16.33 -10.06
N LEU A 630 -15.93 16.66 -9.18
CA LEU A 630 -16.19 16.79 -7.74
C LEU A 630 -17.33 17.77 -7.46
N LEU A 631 -17.28 18.99 -8.03
CA LEU A 631 -18.32 20.00 -7.87
C LEU A 631 -19.68 19.50 -8.37
N SER A 632 -19.73 18.79 -9.50
CA SER A 632 -20.96 18.22 -10.04
C SER A 632 -21.54 17.13 -9.13
N CYS A 633 -20.70 16.26 -8.59
CA CYS A 633 -21.09 15.22 -7.63
C CYS A 633 -21.69 15.85 -6.36
N TYR A 634 -20.99 16.83 -5.79
CA TYR A 634 -21.45 17.57 -4.61
C TYR A 634 -22.81 18.25 -4.85
N GLN A 635 -22.97 19.00 -5.95
CA GLN A 635 -24.22 19.71 -6.27
C GLN A 635 -25.41 18.78 -6.54
N SER A 636 -25.14 17.56 -7.01
CA SER A 636 -26.18 16.57 -7.30
C SER A 636 -26.43 15.59 -6.15
N GLY A 637 -25.63 15.64 -5.07
CA GLY A 637 -25.71 14.71 -3.95
C GLY A 637 -25.32 13.28 -4.31
N THR A 638 -24.42 13.09 -5.27
CA THR A 638 -23.91 11.78 -5.69
C THR A 638 -22.48 11.58 -5.22
N ASP A 639 -22.08 10.33 -4.99
CA ASP A 639 -20.72 9.98 -4.58
C ASP A 639 -19.67 10.43 -5.61
N PHE A 640 -18.61 11.08 -5.12
CA PHE A 640 -17.39 11.30 -5.89
C PHE A 640 -16.48 10.08 -5.72
N THR A 641 -16.03 9.51 -6.83
CA THR A 641 -15.15 8.32 -6.82
C THR A 641 -13.83 8.57 -7.51
N MET A 642 -12.77 7.91 -7.07
CA MET A 642 -11.43 8.01 -7.65
C MET A 642 -10.78 6.64 -7.83
N ARG A 643 -9.81 6.54 -8.74
CA ARG A 643 -8.85 5.41 -8.80
C ARG A 643 -7.47 5.97 -8.55
N TYR A 644 -6.97 5.82 -7.32
CA TYR A 644 -5.72 6.42 -6.90
C TYR A 644 -4.52 5.50 -7.10
N HIS A 645 -3.39 6.11 -7.47
CA HIS A 645 -2.08 5.48 -7.56
C HIS A 645 -1.13 6.11 -6.55
N ARG A 646 -1.44 5.94 -5.25
CA ARG A 646 -0.58 6.41 -4.16
C ARG A 646 0.78 5.73 -4.24
N PHE A 647 1.87 6.50 -4.26
CA PHE A 647 3.22 5.98 -4.47
C PHE A 647 3.58 4.89 -3.45
N TRP A 648 3.30 5.12 -2.17
CA TRP A 648 3.56 4.13 -1.11
C TRP A 648 2.79 2.82 -1.33
N ALA A 649 1.54 2.87 -1.81
CA ALA A 649 0.70 1.69 -2.01
C ALA A 649 1.23 0.82 -3.15
N GLN A 650 1.69 1.45 -4.23
CA GLN A 650 2.34 0.75 -5.34
C GLN A 650 3.64 0.08 -4.91
N VAL A 651 4.44 0.77 -4.09
CA VAL A 651 5.70 0.24 -3.57
C VAL A 651 5.44 -0.91 -2.60
N GLU A 652 4.48 -0.81 -1.69
CA GLU A 652 4.11 -1.90 -0.77
C GLU A 652 3.75 -3.17 -1.53
N TYR A 653 2.86 -3.07 -2.53
CA TYR A 653 2.50 -4.22 -3.36
C TYR A 653 3.71 -4.78 -4.11
N ALA A 654 4.54 -3.93 -4.72
CA ALA A 654 5.74 -4.38 -5.41
C ALA A 654 6.70 -5.11 -4.45
N VAL A 655 7.03 -4.49 -3.32
CA VAL A 655 7.91 -5.05 -2.29
C VAL A 655 7.36 -6.36 -1.75
N ALA A 656 6.04 -6.49 -1.53
CA ALA A 656 5.44 -7.74 -1.06
C ALA A 656 5.61 -8.89 -2.07
N ASN A 657 5.47 -8.62 -3.38
CA ASN A 657 5.80 -9.59 -4.43
C ASN A 657 7.30 -9.97 -4.38
N GLY A 658 8.18 -8.97 -4.24
CA GLY A 658 9.62 -9.21 -4.08
C GLY A 658 9.96 -10.05 -2.83
N THR A 659 9.31 -9.78 -1.71
CA THR A 659 9.45 -10.53 -0.46
C THR A 659 9.05 -11.99 -0.67
N LEU A 660 7.92 -12.26 -1.33
CA LEU A 660 7.50 -13.64 -1.62
C LEU A 660 8.56 -14.36 -2.47
N ALA A 661 9.04 -13.72 -3.53
CA ALA A 661 10.06 -14.28 -4.40
C ALA A 661 11.35 -14.65 -3.65
N ILE A 662 11.76 -13.82 -2.69
CA ILE A 662 12.98 -14.02 -1.90
C ILE A 662 12.80 -15.09 -0.84
N LEU A 663 11.67 -15.08 -0.12
CA LEU A 663 11.45 -15.95 1.04
C LEU A 663 10.95 -17.35 0.65
N PHE A 664 10.24 -17.46 -0.48
CA PHE A 664 9.60 -18.70 -0.95
C PHE A 664 9.86 -18.94 -2.46
N PRO A 665 11.14 -19.06 -2.89
CA PRO A 665 11.48 -19.16 -4.31
C PRO A 665 10.87 -20.40 -5.01
N GLU A 666 10.66 -21.48 -4.26
CA GLU A 666 10.05 -22.73 -4.77
C GLU A 666 8.60 -22.92 -4.27
N GLY A 667 8.02 -21.91 -3.62
CA GLY A 667 6.75 -22.01 -2.89
C GLY A 667 6.91 -22.41 -1.42
N TYR A 668 5.79 -22.64 -0.73
CA TYR A 668 5.80 -23.08 0.66
C TYR A 668 6.34 -24.52 0.77
N PRO A 669 7.30 -24.80 1.66
CA PRO A 669 7.92 -26.12 1.76
C PRO A 669 6.94 -27.17 2.28
N ASP A 670 6.83 -28.31 1.57
CA ASP A 670 6.04 -29.47 2.01
C ASP A 670 6.61 -30.04 3.33
N PRO A 671 5.80 -30.14 4.42
CA PRO A 671 6.25 -30.70 5.69
C PRO A 671 6.61 -32.19 5.62
N ASN A 672 6.25 -32.89 4.53
CA ASN A 672 6.57 -34.30 4.31
C ASN A 672 7.22 -34.50 2.93
N PRO A 673 8.49 -34.10 2.75
CA PRO A 673 9.14 -34.20 1.44
C PRO A 673 9.14 -35.65 0.99
N THR A 674 8.38 -35.95 -0.07
CA THR A 674 8.55 -37.22 -0.79
C THR A 674 10.01 -37.23 -1.25
N PRO A 675 10.85 -38.22 -0.85
CA PRO A 675 12.26 -38.17 -1.18
C PRO A 675 12.42 -38.08 -2.69
N THR A 676 12.99 -36.97 -3.15
CA THR A 676 13.35 -36.78 -4.55
C THR A 676 14.20 -37.99 -4.95
N PRO A 677 13.88 -38.70 -6.04
CA PRO A 677 14.65 -39.87 -6.44
C PRO A 677 16.11 -39.46 -6.56
N VAL A 678 16.96 -40.09 -5.74
CA VAL A 678 18.41 -39.95 -5.84
C VAL A 678 18.77 -40.31 -7.28
N VAL A 679 19.15 -39.30 -8.06
CA VAL A 679 19.71 -39.52 -9.39
C VAL A 679 20.96 -40.36 -9.16
N THR A 680 20.85 -41.65 -9.44
CA THR A 680 21.98 -42.57 -9.36
C THR A 680 23.02 -42.02 -10.33
N PRO A 681 24.26 -41.73 -9.88
CA PRO A 681 25.28 -41.22 -10.79
C PRO A 681 25.40 -42.20 -11.97
N THR A 682 25.22 -41.67 -13.18
CA THR A 682 25.42 -42.41 -14.43
C THR A 682 26.78 -43.10 -14.36
N PRO A 683 26.88 -44.41 -14.64
CA PRO A 683 28.15 -45.12 -14.57
C PRO A 683 29.19 -44.41 -15.42
N VAL A 684 30.33 -44.09 -14.80
CA VAL A 684 31.51 -43.52 -15.46
C VAL A 684 31.88 -44.45 -16.61
N VAL A 685 31.81 -43.93 -17.84
CA VAL A 685 32.29 -44.63 -19.02
C VAL A 685 33.80 -44.77 -18.86
N THR A 686 34.27 -46.00 -18.70
CA THR A 686 35.69 -46.36 -18.69
C THR A 686 36.36 -45.81 -19.96
N PRO A 687 37.43 -45.01 -19.87
CA PRO A 687 38.12 -44.50 -21.04
C PRO A 687 38.73 -45.65 -21.86
N THR A 688 38.41 -45.67 -23.16
CA THR A 688 39.01 -46.54 -24.16
C THR A 688 40.54 -46.35 -24.18
N PRO A 689 41.36 -47.42 -24.23
CA PRO A 689 42.81 -47.30 -24.20
C PRO A 689 43.36 -46.45 -25.36
N VAL A 690 44.24 -45.53 -25.00
CA VAL A 690 44.97 -44.62 -25.88
C VAL A 690 45.83 -45.41 -26.85
N VAL A 691 45.59 -45.23 -28.15
CA VAL A 691 46.47 -45.76 -29.21
C VAL A 691 47.65 -44.81 -29.38
N THR A 692 48.85 -45.38 -29.30
CA THR A 692 50.17 -44.74 -29.44
C THR A 692 50.29 -43.94 -30.75
N PRO A 693 50.85 -42.70 -30.70
CA PRO A 693 50.96 -41.84 -31.89
C PRO A 693 52.02 -42.34 -32.88
N THR A 694 51.67 -42.29 -34.17
CA THR A 694 52.59 -42.50 -35.30
C THR A 694 53.27 -41.16 -35.65
N PRO A 695 54.57 -41.13 -35.97
CA PRO A 695 55.36 -39.90 -36.04
C PRO A 695 55.00 -38.93 -37.18
N VAL A 696 55.26 -37.67 -36.84
CA VAL A 696 55.07 -36.40 -37.56
C VAL A 696 55.70 -36.39 -38.95
N VAL A 697 54.96 -35.84 -39.93
CA VAL A 697 55.53 -35.33 -41.19
C VAL A 697 55.30 -33.82 -41.28
N THR A 698 56.41 -33.13 -41.54
CA THR A 698 56.70 -31.68 -41.60
C THR A 698 55.91 -30.94 -42.71
N PRO A 699 55.64 -29.62 -42.59
CA PRO A 699 54.47 -28.96 -43.19
C PRO A 699 54.72 -28.41 -44.61
N THR A 700 53.62 -28.21 -45.34
CA THR A 700 53.60 -27.42 -46.59
C THR A 700 53.05 -26.01 -46.30
N PRO A 701 53.73 -24.92 -46.69
CA PRO A 701 53.30 -23.56 -46.40
C PRO A 701 52.32 -23.06 -47.46
N VAL A 702 51.18 -22.50 -47.06
CA VAL A 702 50.28 -21.79 -47.99
C VAL A 702 49.77 -20.48 -47.38
N VAL A 703 50.44 -19.43 -47.85
CA VAL A 703 49.97 -18.10 -48.32
C VAL A 703 49.24 -17.16 -47.34
N THR A 704 49.94 -16.04 -47.17
CA THR A 704 49.63 -14.74 -46.59
C THR A 704 48.24 -14.17 -46.94
N PRO A 705 47.50 -13.58 -45.99
CA PRO A 705 46.24 -12.89 -46.28
C PRO A 705 46.46 -11.54 -46.98
N THR A 706 45.68 -11.29 -48.02
CA THR A 706 45.59 -10.01 -48.75
C THR A 706 44.92 -8.93 -47.86
N PRO A 707 45.31 -7.64 -47.94
CA PRO A 707 44.87 -6.62 -46.99
C PRO A 707 43.37 -6.30 -47.06
N VAL A 708 42.77 -6.08 -45.88
CA VAL A 708 41.41 -5.57 -45.68
C VAL A 708 41.35 -4.11 -46.13
N VAL A 709 40.46 -3.81 -47.06
CA VAL A 709 40.17 -2.44 -47.51
C VAL A 709 39.22 -1.77 -46.51
N THR A 710 39.61 -0.58 -46.05
CA THR A 710 38.88 0.35 -45.18
C THR A 710 37.47 0.68 -45.72
N PRO A 711 36.43 0.79 -44.87
CA PRO A 711 35.06 1.01 -45.33
C PRO A 711 34.81 2.42 -45.88
N THR A 712 34.06 2.49 -46.98
CA THR A 712 33.44 3.70 -47.55
C THR A 712 32.26 4.15 -46.66
N PRO A 713 31.96 5.46 -46.53
CA PRO A 713 30.98 5.97 -45.57
C PRO A 713 29.55 5.46 -45.82
N VAL A 714 28.84 5.21 -44.71
CA VAL A 714 27.42 4.86 -44.65
C VAL A 714 26.58 5.97 -45.29
N VAL A 715 25.83 5.63 -46.33
CA VAL A 715 24.75 6.48 -46.85
C VAL A 715 23.50 6.20 -46.02
N THR A 716 22.98 7.24 -45.41
CA THR A 716 21.74 7.27 -44.62
C THR A 716 20.56 6.69 -45.40
N PRO A 717 19.83 5.69 -44.89
CA PRO A 717 18.60 5.26 -45.51
C PRO A 717 17.47 6.27 -45.26
N THR A 718 16.82 6.63 -46.36
CA THR A 718 15.57 7.38 -46.49
C THR A 718 14.44 6.73 -45.68
N PRO A 719 13.50 7.49 -45.07
CA PRO A 719 12.42 6.93 -44.26
C PRO A 719 11.53 5.94 -45.03
N VAL A 720 11.32 4.77 -44.43
CA VAL A 720 10.41 3.74 -44.91
C VAL A 720 8.97 4.20 -44.73
N VAL A 721 8.20 4.07 -45.79
CA VAL A 721 6.78 4.41 -45.88
C VAL A 721 5.97 3.41 -45.06
N THR A 722 5.05 3.94 -44.25
CA THR A 722 4.04 3.24 -43.46
C THR A 722 3.30 2.20 -44.31
N PRO A 723 3.25 0.91 -43.91
CA PRO A 723 2.40 -0.06 -44.58
C PRO A 723 0.93 0.18 -44.27
N THR A 724 0.12 0.07 -45.33
CA THR A 724 -1.34 0.02 -45.33
C THR A 724 -1.86 -1.07 -44.37
N PRO A 725 -2.96 -0.84 -43.62
CA PRO A 725 -3.47 -1.80 -42.64
C PRO A 725 -3.80 -3.15 -43.28
N VAL A 726 -3.27 -4.21 -42.65
CA VAL A 726 -3.58 -5.60 -42.95
C VAL A 726 -5.01 -5.89 -42.54
N VAL A 727 -5.75 -6.55 -43.43
CA VAL A 727 -7.11 -7.03 -43.19
C VAL A 727 -7.08 -8.04 -42.04
N THR A 728 -7.77 -7.72 -40.95
CA THR A 728 -7.98 -8.59 -39.79
C THR A 728 -8.56 -9.93 -40.25
N PRO A 729 -7.95 -11.08 -39.89
CA PRO A 729 -8.57 -12.37 -40.15
C PRO A 729 -9.87 -12.49 -39.35
N THR A 730 -10.89 -13.05 -40.00
CA THR A 730 -12.17 -13.42 -39.40
C THR A 730 -11.94 -14.26 -38.14
N PRO A 731 -12.60 -13.96 -37.00
CA PRO A 731 -12.43 -14.74 -35.79
C PRO A 731 -12.81 -16.20 -36.02
N VAL A 732 -11.91 -17.09 -35.59
CA VAL A 732 -12.17 -18.53 -35.51
C VAL A 732 -13.22 -18.73 -34.43
N VAL A 733 -14.29 -19.46 -34.76
CA VAL A 733 -15.34 -19.85 -33.83
C VAL A 733 -14.72 -20.68 -32.71
N THR A 734 -14.63 -20.11 -31.51
CA THR A 734 -14.28 -20.83 -30.29
C THR A 734 -15.38 -21.86 -30.01
N PRO A 735 -15.07 -23.15 -29.81
CA PRO A 735 -16.09 -24.14 -29.49
C PRO A 735 -16.79 -23.76 -28.19
N THR A 736 -18.12 -23.80 -28.21
CA THR A 736 -18.96 -23.66 -27.01
C THR A 736 -18.53 -24.71 -25.98
N PRO A 737 -18.29 -24.34 -24.71
CA PRO A 737 -17.98 -25.32 -23.67
C PRO A 737 -19.19 -26.24 -23.48
N THR A 738 -19.02 -27.52 -23.84
CA THR A 738 -19.96 -28.60 -23.51
C THR A 738 -19.64 -29.14 -22.12
N ALA A 739 -20.67 -29.55 -21.36
CA ALA A 739 -20.53 -30.09 -20.01
C ALA A 739 -19.38 -31.13 -19.91
N GLY A 740 -18.49 -30.90 -18.94
CA GLY A 740 -17.35 -31.79 -18.66
C GLY A 740 -17.75 -32.96 -17.76
N THR A 741 -17.04 -34.08 -17.84
CA THR A 741 -17.30 -35.33 -17.10
C THR A 741 -16.94 -35.24 -15.60
N GLY A 742 -17.58 -34.34 -14.86
CA GLY A 742 -17.46 -34.22 -13.41
C GLY A 742 -18.83 -34.20 -12.74
N LYS A 743 -19.02 -35.04 -11.71
CA LYS A 743 -20.22 -35.22 -10.86
C LYS A 743 -21.54 -34.72 -11.48
N ASP A 744 -22.30 -35.64 -12.07
CA ASP A 744 -23.61 -35.39 -12.69
C ASP A 744 -24.61 -34.67 -11.75
N VAL A 745 -24.72 -33.34 -11.86
CA VAL A 745 -25.85 -32.55 -11.34
C VAL A 745 -26.71 -32.18 -12.53
N ASN A 746 -27.95 -32.66 -12.54
CA ASN A 746 -28.90 -32.40 -13.62
C ASN A 746 -29.98 -31.43 -13.13
N VAL A 747 -30.50 -30.59 -14.02
CA VAL A 747 -31.64 -29.72 -13.75
C VAL A 747 -32.81 -30.01 -14.68
N THR A 748 -33.98 -30.23 -14.08
CA THR A 748 -35.25 -30.15 -14.82
C THR A 748 -35.82 -28.75 -14.65
N PHE A 749 -36.08 -28.07 -15.77
CA PHE A 749 -36.63 -26.71 -15.79
C PHE A 749 -38.08 -26.71 -16.29
N SER A 750 -38.96 -26.03 -15.57
CA SER A 750 -40.34 -25.76 -15.96
C SER A 750 -40.58 -24.25 -15.97
N PRO A 751 -40.62 -23.59 -17.16
CA PRO A 751 -40.78 -22.14 -17.26
C PRO A 751 -42.13 -21.67 -16.74
N GLN A 752 -42.18 -20.42 -16.27
CA GLN A 752 -43.40 -19.74 -15.86
C GLN A 752 -43.85 -18.71 -16.89
N GLY A 753 -45.16 -18.62 -17.11
CA GLY A 753 -45.78 -17.64 -18.00
C GLY A 753 -45.75 -18.04 -19.48
N GLY A 754 -46.34 -17.19 -20.33
CA GLY A 754 -46.32 -17.36 -21.80
C GLY A 754 -45.22 -16.54 -22.46
N ALA A 755 -45.15 -16.58 -23.80
CA ALA A 755 -44.16 -15.86 -24.59
C ALA A 755 -44.09 -14.34 -24.31
N SER A 756 -45.17 -13.75 -23.78
CA SER A 756 -45.16 -12.42 -23.15
C SER A 756 -45.70 -12.54 -21.73
N SER A 757 -44.93 -12.06 -20.75
CA SER A 757 -45.23 -12.21 -19.32
C SER A 757 -44.54 -11.11 -18.52
N ASN A 758 -45.17 -10.60 -17.45
CA ASN A 758 -44.55 -9.63 -16.53
C ASN A 758 -43.58 -10.26 -15.53
N THR A 759 -43.48 -11.58 -15.52
CA THR A 759 -42.45 -12.33 -14.79
C THR A 759 -41.87 -13.42 -15.68
N LEU A 760 -40.56 -13.61 -15.62
CA LEU A 760 -39.85 -14.76 -16.20
C LEU A 760 -39.22 -15.62 -15.10
N GLY A 761 -38.61 -16.74 -15.49
CA GLY A 761 -38.05 -17.74 -14.58
C GLY A 761 -38.92 -19.00 -14.55
N GLY A 762 -38.96 -19.67 -13.40
CA GLY A 762 -39.77 -20.88 -13.24
C GLY A 762 -39.32 -21.78 -12.10
N ASN A 763 -39.71 -23.05 -12.22
CA ASN A 763 -39.34 -24.09 -11.27
C ASN A 763 -38.16 -24.89 -11.79
N PHE A 764 -37.17 -25.08 -10.94
CA PHE A 764 -35.94 -25.82 -11.19
C PHE A 764 -35.88 -26.97 -10.19
N THR A 765 -35.62 -28.18 -10.69
CA THR A 765 -35.40 -29.37 -9.85
C THR A 765 -34.03 -29.93 -10.13
N PHE A 766 -33.13 -29.86 -9.15
CA PHE A 766 -31.79 -30.40 -9.24
C PHE A 766 -31.78 -31.84 -8.71
N THR A 767 -31.19 -32.76 -9.47
CA THR A 767 -30.99 -34.16 -9.10
C THR A 767 -29.54 -34.57 -9.38
N THR A 768 -29.13 -35.72 -8.86
CA THR A 768 -27.81 -36.30 -9.14
C THR A 768 -27.92 -37.80 -9.35
N THR A 769 -27.04 -38.38 -10.18
CA THR A 769 -27.11 -39.80 -10.59
C THR A 769 -25.99 -40.67 -10.01
N GLU A 770 -24.84 -40.10 -9.64
CA GLU A 770 -23.64 -40.89 -9.35
C GLU A 770 -23.05 -40.73 -7.93
N SER A 771 -23.21 -39.57 -7.30
CA SER A 771 -22.63 -39.33 -5.98
C SER A 771 -23.38 -38.26 -5.21
N SER A 772 -23.12 -38.19 -3.91
CA SER A 772 -23.64 -37.09 -3.09
C SER A 772 -22.92 -35.78 -3.44
N VAL A 773 -23.69 -34.73 -3.71
CA VAL A 773 -23.22 -33.40 -4.12
C VAL A 773 -23.52 -32.38 -3.04
N ASP A 774 -22.52 -31.55 -2.73
CA ASP A 774 -22.70 -30.44 -1.81
C ASP A 774 -23.56 -29.37 -2.50
N VAL A 775 -24.73 -29.08 -1.93
CA VAL A 775 -25.68 -28.12 -2.52
C VAL A 775 -25.05 -26.72 -2.58
N SER A 776 -24.12 -26.39 -1.68
CA SER A 776 -23.45 -25.09 -1.66
C SER A 776 -22.55 -24.81 -2.86
N LYS A 777 -22.21 -25.85 -3.62
CA LYS A 777 -21.38 -25.77 -4.83
C LYS A 777 -22.20 -25.66 -6.12
N ILE A 778 -23.53 -25.73 -6.05
CA ILE A 778 -24.41 -25.62 -7.21
C ILE A 778 -24.66 -24.14 -7.53
N THR A 779 -24.43 -23.77 -8.78
CA THR A 779 -24.77 -22.46 -9.35
C THR A 779 -25.70 -22.64 -10.54
N LEU A 780 -26.83 -21.94 -10.54
CA LEU A 780 -27.77 -21.88 -11.67
C LEU A 780 -27.61 -20.53 -12.37
N ARG A 781 -27.55 -20.53 -13.71
CA ARG A 781 -27.62 -19.31 -14.53
C ARG A 781 -28.82 -19.37 -15.47
N TYR A 782 -29.72 -18.41 -15.33
CA TYR A 782 -30.87 -18.20 -16.22
C TYR A 782 -30.63 -16.99 -17.11
N TYR A 783 -30.40 -17.21 -18.41
CA TYR A 783 -30.05 -16.19 -19.39
C TYR A 783 -31.28 -15.64 -20.11
N PHE A 784 -31.38 -14.31 -20.19
CA PHE A 784 -32.52 -13.60 -20.76
C PHE A 784 -32.11 -12.23 -21.34
N THR A 785 -33.04 -11.62 -22.05
CA THR A 785 -32.92 -10.25 -22.55
C THR A 785 -33.65 -9.29 -21.61
N SER A 786 -32.99 -8.21 -21.23
CA SER A 786 -33.56 -7.20 -20.32
C SER A 786 -34.75 -6.42 -20.90
N ASP A 787 -35.02 -6.56 -22.20
CA ASP A 787 -36.01 -5.81 -22.97
C ASP A 787 -35.98 -4.27 -22.77
N GLY A 788 -34.78 -3.73 -22.52
CA GLY A 788 -34.58 -2.29 -22.31
C GLY A 788 -34.90 -1.78 -20.90
N ALA A 789 -35.17 -2.68 -19.94
CA ALA A 789 -35.38 -2.31 -18.54
C ALA A 789 -34.09 -1.86 -17.85
N THR A 790 -34.17 -0.78 -17.08
CA THR A 790 -33.05 -0.22 -16.31
C THR A 790 -32.77 -0.95 -14.98
N GLY A 791 -33.61 -1.90 -14.57
CA GLY A 791 -33.41 -2.69 -13.35
C GLY A 791 -34.31 -3.93 -13.26
N GLN A 792 -33.80 -5.00 -12.64
CA GLN A 792 -34.44 -6.32 -12.52
C GLN A 792 -34.61 -6.70 -11.03
N ASN A 793 -35.82 -7.12 -10.64
CA ASN A 793 -36.11 -7.64 -9.31
C ASN A 793 -36.22 -9.16 -9.36
N VAL A 794 -35.49 -9.86 -8.47
CA VAL A 794 -35.51 -11.32 -8.37
C VAL A 794 -36.19 -11.72 -7.07
N TYR A 795 -37.07 -12.71 -7.15
CA TYR A 795 -37.81 -13.28 -6.03
C TYR A 795 -37.53 -14.79 -5.97
N VAL A 796 -37.10 -15.26 -4.80
CA VAL A 796 -36.97 -16.70 -4.50
C VAL A 796 -38.24 -17.13 -3.78
N ASP A 797 -39.19 -17.72 -4.51
CA ASP A 797 -40.50 -18.07 -3.94
C ASP A 797 -40.44 -19.33 -3.08
N HIS A 798 -39.54 -20.26 -3.41
CA HIS A 798 -39.36 -21.51 -2.67
C HIS A 798 -38.00 -22.12 -2.98
N ALA A 799 -37.29 -22.61 -1.96
CA ALA A 799 -36.24 -23.59 -2.15
C ALA A 799 -36.23 -24.63 -1.02
N ALA A 800 -36.06 -25.90 -1.36
CA ALA A 800 -35.95 -26.97 -0.38
C ALA A 800 -35.21 -28.20 -0.92
N LEU A 801 -34.45 -28.87 -0.05
CA LEU A 801 -33.97 -30.23 -0.27
C LEU A 801 -35.04 -31.21 0.21
N GLN A 802 -35.38 -32.21 -0.62
CA GLN A 802 -36.22 -33.35 -0.27
C GLN A 802 -35.43 -34.63 -0.48
N THR A 803 -35.43 -35.52 0.51
CA THR A 803 -34.70 -36.80 0.41
C THR A 803 -35.53 -37.97 0.92
N THR A 804 -35.08 -39.19 0.62
CA THR A 804 -35.72 -40.45 1.05
C THR A 804 -35.17 -41.00 2.36
N VAL A 805 -34.31 -40.23 3.06
CA VAL A 805 -33.76 -40.55 4.38
C VAL A 805 -33.74 -39.28 5.25
N ALA A 806 -33.41 -39.36 6.53
CA ALA A 806 -33.27 -38.14 7.33
C ALA A 806 -32.03 -37.32 6.88
N PRO A 807 -32.13 -35.98 6.71
CA PRO A 807 -33.34 -35.17 6.83
C PRO A 807 -34.23 -35.30 5.57
N TRP A 808 -35.49 -35.71 5.78
CA TRP A 808 -36.48 -35.89 4.72
C TRP A 808 -36.81 -34.59 3.96
N TYR A 809 -36.61 -33.47 4.65
CA TYR A 809 -36.83 -32.12 4.15
C TYR A 809 -35.85 -31.15 4.83
N ALA A 810 -35.23 -30.26 4.05
CA ALA A 810 -34.53 -29.09 4.57
C ALA A 810 -34.97 -27.84 3.80
N ALA A 811 -35.46 -26.83 4.50
CA ALA A 811 -35.80 -25.54 3.91
C ALA A 811 -34.51 -24.82 3.49
N LEU A 812 -34.46 -24.35 2.24
CA LEU A 812 -33.29 -23.67 1.67
C LEU A 812 -33.60 -22.25 1.20
N THR A 813 -34.85 -21.78 1.23
CA THR A 813 -35.24 -20.46 0.69
C THR A 813 -34.38 -19.32 1.23
N SER A 814 -34.09 -19.30 2.54
CA SER A 814 -33.23 -18.29 3.18
C SER A 814 -31.73 -18.44 2.85
N ASN A 815 -31.34 -19.59 2.33
CA ASN A 815 -29.97 -19.91 1.94
C ASN A 815 -29.71 -19.58 0.46
N VAL A 816 -30.74 -19.32 -0.34
CA VAL A 816 -30.55 -18.93 -1.74
C VAL A 816 -30.03 -17.49 -1.81
N LYS A 817 -28.95 -17.30 -2.55
CA LYS A 817 -28.44 -15.98 -2.97
C LYS A 817 -28.59 -15.85 -4.47
N TYR A 818 -28.74 -14.63 -4.94
CA TYR A 818 -28.85 -14.36 -6.36
C TYR A 818 -28.13 -13.06 -6.73
N ASN A 819 -27.71 -12.99 -7.99
CA ASN A 819 -27.18 -11.76 -8.58
C ASN A 819 -27.70 -11.62 -10.01
N VAL A 820 -28.01 -10.39 -10.42
CA VAL A 820 -28.36 -10.07 -11.81
C VAL A 820 -27.10 -9.58 -12.49
N VAL A 821 -26.62 -10.30 -13.49
CA VAL A 821 -25.35 -10.01 -14.17
C VAL A 821 -25.62 -9.54 -15.59
N THR A 822 -25.10 -8.36 -15.95
CA THR A 822 -25.04 -7.91 -17.34
C THR A 822 -23.90 -8.61 -18.06
N MET A 823 -24.19 -9.21 -19.21
CA MET A 823 -23.18 -9.94 -19.99
C MET A 823 -22.22 -8.98 -20.68
N SER A 824 -20.92 -9.24 -20.59
CA SER A 824 -19.88 -8.48 -21.30
C SER A 824 -19.94 -8.68 -22.83
N ASN A 825 -20.42 -9.84 -23.28
CA ASN A 825 -20.65 -10.18 -24.68
C ASN A 825 -22.13 -10.59 -24.87
N PRO A 826 -23.05 -9.64 -25.06
CA PRO A 826 -24.46 -9.96 -25.24
C PRO A 826 -24.70 -10.65 -26.58
N THR A 827 -25.62 -11.62 -26.61
CA THR A 827 -26.11 -12.26 -27.83
C THR A 827 -27.48 -11.70 -28.21
N SER A 828 -28.03 -12.13 -29.35
CA SER A 828 -29.41 -11.78 -29.72
C SER A 828 -30.47 -12.39 -28.78
N THR A 829 -30.09 -13.37 -27.95
CA THR A 829 -31.00 -14.08 -27.05
C THR A 829 -30.70 -13.93 -25.56
N ALA A 830 -29.62 -13.23 -25.22
CA ALA A 830 -29.32 -12.88 -23.83
C ALA A 830 -28.37 -11.68 -23.76
N ASN A 831 -28.71 -10.68 -22.93
CA ASN A 831 -27.79 -9.61 -22.55
C ASN A 831 -27.55 -9.54 -21.04
N CYS A 832 -28.29 -10.35 -20.27
CA CYS A 832 -28.12 -10.51 -18.84
C CYS A 832 -28.49 -11.94 -18.42
N TYR A 833 -28.08 -12.32 -17.22
CA TYR A 833 -28.54 -13.55 -16.58
C TYR A 833 -28.73 -13.36 -15.09
N VAL A 834 -29.62 -14.14 -14.49
CA VAL A 834 -29.66 -14.29 -13.04
C VAL A 834 -28.81 -15.49 -12.66
N GLU A 835 -27.80 -15.23 -11.83
CA GLU A 835 -27.03 -16.25 -11.16
C GLU A 835 -27.65 -16.55 -9.80
N VAL A 836 -27.88 -17.81 -9.50
CA VAL A 836 -28.46 -18.27 -8.23
C VAL A 836 -27.50 -19.28 -7.60
N THR A 837 -27.15 -19.06 -6.32
CA THR A 837 -26.28 -19.92 -5.52
C THR A 837 -26.93 -20.28 -4.20
N PHE A 838 -26.42 -21.32 -3.52
CA PHE A 838 -26.93 -21.77 -2.23
C PHE A 838 -25.87 -21.62 -1.14
N ASN A 839 -26.10 -20.78 -0.14
CA ASN A 839 -25.26 -20.68 1.05
C ASN A 839 -25.73 -21.69 2.12
N ALA A 840 -25.57 -22.97 1.83
CA ALA A 840 -26.04 -24.10 2.65
C ALA A 840 -24.93 -25.14 2.88
N SER A 841 -23.82 -24.71 3.49
CA SER A 841 -22.67 -25.58 3.77
C SER A 841 -23.08 -26.79 4.62
N GLY A 842 -22.63 -27.98 4.20
CA GLY A 842 -22.96 -29.24 4.87
C GLY A 842 -24.32 -29.84 4.48
N VAL A 843 -25.09 -29.21 3.59
CA VAL A 843 -26.30 -29.79 3.00
C VAL A 843 -25.94 -30.55 1.73
N THR A 844 -26.28 -31.83 1.69
CA THR A 844 -25.89 -32.71 0.57
C THR A 844 -27.10 -33.26 -0.17
N LEU A 845 -27.13 -33.08 -1.48
CA LEU A 845 -28.05 -33.72 -2.40
C LEU A 845 -27.55 -35.13 -2.71
N THR A 846 -28.36 -36.15 -2.47
CA THR A 846 -28.04 -37.56 -2.73
C THR A 846 -28.79 -38.08 -3.96
N PRO A 847 -28.39 -39.21 -4.58
CA PRO A 847 -29.03 -39.72 -5.80
C PRO A 847 -30.54 -40.04 -5.69
N ALA A 848 -31.07 -40.18 -4.48
CA ALA A 848 -32.51 -40.39 -4.23
C ALA A 848 -33.24 -39.12 -3.77
N GLY A 849 -32.54 -37.98 -3.67
CA GLY A 849 -33.09 -36.69 -3.28
C GLY A 849 -33.19 -35.72 -4.45
N GLN A 850 -33.80 -34.57 -4.18
CA GLN A 850 -33.91 -33.45 -5.12
C GLN A 850 -33.85 -32.11 -4.38
N VAL A 851 -33.25 -31.10 -5.01
CA VAL A 851 -33.42 -29.70 -4.59
C VAL A 851 -34.46 -29.06 -5.51
N GLN A 852 -35.56 -28.57 -4.94
CA GLN A 852 -36.55 -27.80 -5.67
C GLN A 852 -36.29 -26.31 -5.44
N LEU A 853 -36.33 -25.52 -6.50
CA LEU A 853 -36.14 -24.06 -6.48
C LEU A 853 -37.20 -23.41 -7.37
N ALA A 854 -37.85 -22.37 -6.90
CA ALA A 854 -38.76 -21.53 -7.68
C ALA A 854 -38.26 -20.09 -7.65
N VAL A 855 -37.97 -19.54 -8.83
CA VAL A 855 -37.46 -18.16 -8.99
C VAL A 855 -38.33 -17.41 -9.98
N ARG A 856 -38.71 -16.19 -9.60
CA ARG A 856 -39.38 -15.21 -10.47
C ARG A 856 -38.53 -13.97 -10.63
N ILE A 857 -38.49 -13.44 -11.85
CA ILE A 857 -37.76 -12.22 -12.19
C ILE A 857 -38.76 -11.26 -12.83
N ALA A 858 -38.80 -10.02 -12.36
CA ALA A 858 -39.70 -8.98 -12.84
C ALA A 858 -38.91 -7.71 -13.16
N GLN A 859 -39.32 -6.98 -14.20
CA GLN A 859 -38.79 -5.65 -14.44
C GLN A 859 -39.17 -4.75 -13.25
N SER A 860 -38.34 -3.75 -12.93
CA SER A 860 -38.62 -2.86 -11.80
C SER A 860 -39.97 -2.12 -11.92
N ASN A 861 -40.43 -1.91 -13.16
CA ASN A 861 -41.72 -1.30 -13.47
C ASN A 861 -42.84 -2.32 -13.75
N TRP A 862 -42.60 -3.62 -13.56
CA TRP A 862 -43.53 -4.73 -13.87
C TRP A 862 -44.01 -4.80 -15.32
N ALA A 863 -43.28 -4.21 -16.27
CA ALA A 863 -43.58 -4.37 -17.68
C ALA A 863 -43.33 -5.82 -18.14
N ASN A 864 -43.98 -6.21 -19.23
CA ASN A 864 -43.82 -7.55 -19.80
C ASN A 864 -42.45 -7.72 -20.45
N TYR A 865 -41.85 -8.89 -20.23
CA TYR A 865 -40.77 -9.42 -21.07
C TYR A 865 -41.33 -10.07 -22.33
N ASN A 866 -40.49 -10.13 -23.34
CA ASN A 866 -40.62 -11.05 -24.46
C ASN A 866 -39.76 -12.29 -24.17
N GLN A 867 -40.39 -13.36 -23.70
CA GLN A 867 -39.67 -14.60 -23.37
C GLN A 867 -39.29 -15.41 -24.63
N SER A 868 -39.85 -15.08 -25.80
CA SER A 868 -39.60 -15.84 -27.05
C SER A 868 -38.19 -15.63 -27.61
N ASN A 869 -37.51 -14.55 -27.23
CA ASN A 869 -36.11 -14.30 -27.55
C ASN A 869 -35.17 -14.57 -26.35
N ASP A 870 -35.65 -15.14 -25.24
CA ASP A 870 -34.79 -15.42 -24.10
C ASP A 870 -34.14 -16.81 -24.22
N TYR A 871 -32.81 -16.86 -24.10
CA TYR A 871 -32.04 -18.08 -24.28
C TYR A 871 -32.51 -19.21 -23.34
N SER A 872 -32.64 -18.95 -22.04
CA SER A 872 -33.00 -19.99 -21.07
C SER A 872 -34.47 -20.38 -21.09
N TYR A 873 -35.35 -19.54 -21.63
CA TYR A 873 -36.74 -19.92 -21.86
C TYR A 873 -36.86 -21.00 -22.94
N VAL A 874 -36.03 -20.92 -23.99
CA VAL A 874 -36.05 -21.87 -25.13
C VAL A 874 -35.14 -23.07 -24.89
N ASN A 875 -33.93 -22.86 -24.36
CA ASN A 875 -32.88 -23.87 -24.29
C ASN A 875 -32.63 -24.40 -22.87
N GLY A 876 -33.31 -23.85 -21.87
CA GLY A 876 -33.08 -24.15 -20.46
C GLY A 876 -31.92 -23.35 -19.85
N PRO A 877 -31.79 -23.41 -18.51
CA PRO A 877 -30.71 -22.75 -17.79
C PRO A 877 -29.38 -23.51 -17.92
N ALA A 878 -28.28 -22.88 -17.48
CA ALA A 878 -27.01 -23.57 -17.27
C ALA A 878 -26.80 -23.86 -15.77
N VAL A 879 -26.22 -25.01 -15.46
CA VAL A 879 -25.83 -25.38 -14.09
C VAL A 879 -24.35 -25.63 -14.04
N LEU A 880 -23.71 -24.98 -13.07
CA LEU A 880 -22.31 -25.18 -12.74
C LEU A 880 -22.22 -25.86 -11.38
N TYR A 881 -21.26 -26.75 -11.24
CA TYR A 881 -20.86 -27.32 -9.96
C TYR A 881 -19.39 -26.98 -9.72
N ASP A 882 -19.11 -26.28 -8.62
CA ASP A 882 -17.76 -25.83 -8.25
C ASP A 882 -17.08 -25.03 -9.39
N GLY A 883 -17.88 -24.19 -10.07
CA GLY A 883 -17.42 -23.35 -11.19
C GLY A 883 -17.30 -24.07 -12.54
N VAL A 884 -17.55 -25.38 -12.62
CA VAL A 884 -17.50 -26.15 -13.87
C VAL A 884 -18.92 -26.36 -14.41
N LEU A 885 -19.14 -26.12 -15.71
CA LEU A 885 -20.44 -26.39 -16.36
C LEU A 885 -20.71 -27.90 -16.38
N VAL A 886 -21.82 -28.31 -15.76
CA VAL A 886 -22.23 -29.72 -15.61
C VAL A 886 -23.57 -30.05 -16.27
N ASP A 887 -24.45 -29.07 -16.48
CA ASP A 887 -25.69 -29.26 -17.23
C ASP A 887 -26.11 -27.97 -17.95
N GLY A 888 -26.82 -28.11 -19.07
CA GLY A 888 -27.20 -27.01 -19.96
C GLY A 888 -26.04 -26.46 -20.80
N ASN A 889 -26.26 -25.29 -21.40
CA ASN A 889 -25.29 -24.60 -22.25
C ASN A 889 -25.26 -23.10 -21.92
N ILE A 890 -24.13 -22.47 -22.18
CA ILE A 890 -23.95 -21.01 -22.04
C ILE A 890 -24.13 -20.37 -23.43
N PRO A 891 -24.96 -19.32 -23.58
CA PRO A 891 -25.09 -18.60 -24.84
C PRO A 891 -23.74 -18.00 -25.25
N SER A 892 -23.32 -18.27 -26.48
CA SER A 892 -22.06 -17.82 -27.09
C SER A 892 -22.31 -16.95 -28.32
#